data_AF-B1Z7F5-F1
#
_entry.id   AF-B1Z7F5-F1
#
_cell.length_a   1.000
_cell.length_b   1.000
_cell.length_c   1.000
_cell.angle_alpha   90.00
_cell.angle_beta   90.00
_cell.angle_gamma   90.00
#
_symmetry.space_group_name_H-M   'P 1'
#
loop_
_entity.id
_entity.type
_entity.pdbx_description
1 polymer ?
#
loop_
_entity_poly.entity_id
_entity_poly.type
_entity_poly.pdbx_seq_one_letter_code
_entity_poly.pdbx_strand_id
1 'polypeptide(L)'
;MTASAALADGPLPDASAWAADDPAARMRRWTEAYAPRPGLADELVDAEGALRGGWPRFLERLARLDDREVAARFLSAERHIRDAGISYRVYGDGREHPWPLGSLPLVIDAADWAELSAGIVQRAGLMERIVGDIYGAGRLVAEGFLPAGVVAGHPEFLRPVHGIAPPGGRWLPIYAADVGRGPDGRWQVLADRTQAPSGLGYALENRMVLARAFPDLFADLHVERLPGFFQAFRAGLAASCERSDPRICLLTSGPYSSTYVEQAALARYLGFLLVEGDDLVVRDGLLHVRTIAGLKRTDAVWRRIDADYLDPMELRSDSRLGVPGILQVLRRGGAVVGNMPGSGVLESAALSPYLPAIARRLTGEELRLTGPHTWWCGDPDGLNHALSNLDHLTLRPAATPLRGPERDAMLAGPALDAARTHAVAALRERPFDWVAQETAPLSTMPAWQDGRLVARPFVMRVFAAATPEGWRVLPSAFCRVAEREGADPSEMRAGIRSADVWVLSDTPVDTPTLVHTSAPRIRRIAGHLPSRAADNLFWFGRYLERAEAVIRLVQAHLGVFTEAVAADASGEAGAPTALAIRALLKEWGSVSAADLGPAALAGEALSGKTVHGSALSHGLEARRIAASLRERLPAESWRALADLRDTLVYAEGWAPTEAQLFGKAERALGHLAALSGLIHENMGHAAGWRFADMGRRIERAINTCSFALRFCGEEASAEDLGVMLSLADSQIAYGARYLVGVSRDAVCDMAVLDPNNPRSVAYQIQAITAHLDALPALAADGLPEAHRRRALALAVTLQTSEAADFDAEALERFESDLEGLANGIASRYFPNGPDALRPEKLTGLA
;
A
#
# COMPACT_ATOMS: atom_id res chain seq x y z
N MET A 1 16.80 -15.40 7.09
CA MET A 1 17.36 -14.80 8.31
C MET A 1 18.33 -13.72 7.86
N THR A 2 18.07 -12.46 8.22
CA THR A 2 18.94 -11.33 7.91
C THR A 2 20.28 -11.50 8.63
N ALA A 3 21.38 -11.08 8.02
CA ALA A 3 22.73 -11.07 8.63
C ALA A 3 22.79 -10.31 9.98
N SER A 4 21.78 -9.48 10.27
CA SER A 4 21.62 -8.80 11.55
C SER A 4 21.18 -9.73 12.71
N ALA A 5 20.47 -10.83 12.45
CA ALA A 5 20.08 -11.76 13.51
C ALA A 5 21.27 -12.54 14.10
N ALA A 6 22.34 -12.73 13.33
CA ALA A 6 23.55 -13.40 13.81
C ALA A 6 24.38 -12.53 14.79
N LEU A 7 24.14 -11.22 14.84
CA LEU A 7 24.77 -10.30 15.79
C LEU A 7 23.98 -10.17 17.11
N ALA A 8 22.76 -10.72 17.19
CA ALA A 8 21.92 -10.65 18.38
C ALA A 8 22.08 -11.87 19.31
N ASP A 9 22.34 -13.06 18.77
CA ASP A 9 22.32 -14.34 19.53
C ASP A 9 23.66 -15.13 19.51
N GLY A 10 24.73 -14.58 18.93
CA GLY A 10 26.08 -15.18 19.00
C GLY A 10 26.89 -14.61 20.17
N PRO A 11 27.85 -15.38 20.77
CA PRO A 11 28.79 -14.78 21.72
C PRO A 11 29.55 -13.67 21.00
N LEU A 12 29.40 -12.45 21.51
CA LEU A 12 30.10 -11.27 21.02
C LEU A 12 31.61 -11.55 21.00
N PRO A 13 32.35 -11.08 19.99
CA PRO A 13 33.79 -10.93 20.08
C PRO A 13 34.17 -10.28 21.42
N ASP A 14 35.28 -10.74 22.01
CA ASP A 14 35.80 -10.30 23.30
C ASP A 14 35.69 -8.77 23.46
N ALA A 15 34.96 -8.32 24.49
CA ALA A 15 34.65 -6.91 24.75
C ALA A 15 35.90 -6.03 24.95
N SER A 16 37.07 -6.64 25.14
CA SER A 16 38.36 -5.95 25.19
C SER A 16 38.86 -5.44 23.83
N ALA A 17 38.32 -5.92 22.70
CA ALA A 17 38.70 -5.48 21.36
C ALA A 17 38.01 -4.18 20.89
N TRP A 18 37.02 -3.68 21.63
CA TRP A 18 36.23 -2.48 21.29
C TRP A 18 36.48 -1.29 22.22
N ALA A 19 37.59 -1.32 22.96
CA ALA A 19 38.01 -0.21 23.80
C ALA A 19 38.43 1.00 22.92
N ALA A 20 37.67 2.10 23.03
CA ALA A 20 38.06 3.46 22.64
C ALA A 20 38.66 3.62 21.23
N ASP A 21 38.03 3.03 20.22
CA ASP A 21 38.47 3.21 18.84
C ASP A 21 38.16 4.66 18.40
N ASP A 22 39.20 5.46 18.15
CA ASP A 22 39.12 6.84 17.63
C ASP A 22 38.25 6.87 16.36
N PRO A 23 37.33 7.84 16.16
CA PRO A 23 36.57 8.01 14.92
C PRO A 23 37.39 7.78 13.63
N ALA A 24 38.65 8.24 13.59
CA ALA A 24 39.52 8.03 12.43
C ALA A 24 39.88 6.56 12.20
N ALA A 25 40.08 5.76 13.26
CA ALA A 25 40.36 4.34 13.17
C ALA A 25 39.13 3.54 12.70
N ARG A 26 37.94 3.89 13.20
CA ARG A 26 36.68 3.30 12.73
C ARG A 26 36.43 3.58 11.26
N MET A 27 36.61 4.83 10.83
CA MET A 27 36.48 5.19 9.42
C MET A 27 37.44 4.38 8.54
N ARG A 28 38.71 4.25 8.93
CA ARG A 28 39.68 3.39 8.22
C ARG A 28 39.22 1.95 8.11
N ARG A 29 38.73 1.36 9.21
CA ARG A 29 38.23 -0.02 9.22
C ARG A 29 37.03 -0.24 8.29
N TRP A 30 36.17 0.77 8.15
CA TRP A 30 35.03 0.69 7.22
C TRP A 30 35.47 0.75 5.76
N THR A 31 36.53 1.54 5.45
CA THR A 31 36.97 1.83 4.08
C THR A 31 38.16 0.99 3.60
N GLU A 32 38.93 0.34 4.47
CA GLU A 32 40.20 -0.34 4.12
C GLU A 32 40.05 -1.42 3.04
N ALA A 33 38.91 -2.11 3.02
CA ALA A 33 38.59 -3.17 2.07
C ALA A 33 37.71 -2.68 0.91
N TYR A 34 37.44 -1.37 0.85
CA TYR A 34 36.61 -0.80 -0.21
C TYR A 34 37.39 -0.76 -1.53
N ALA A 35 36.96 -1.59 -2.47
CA ALA A 35 37.53 -1.64 -3.81
C ALA A 35 36.46 -1.24 -4.85
N PRO A 36 36.60 -0.07 -5.51
CA PRO A 36 35.81 0.27 -6.67
C PRO A 36 35.97 -0.76 -7.79
N ARG A 37 34.98 -0.84 -8.67
CA ARG A 37 35.10 -1.70 -9.84
C ARG A 37 36.06 -1.09 -10.86
N PRO A 38 37.04 -1.85 -11.39
CA PRO A 38 37.97 -1.35 -12.39
C PRO A 38 37.25 -0.78 -13.61
N GLY A 39 37.61 0.43 -14.02
CA GLY A 39 37.07 1.08 -15.21
C GLY A 39 35.66 1.67 -15.05
N LEU A 40 35.08 1.67 -13.84
CA LEU A 40 33.78 2.26 -13.54
C LEU A 40 33.93 3.43 -12.57
N ALA A 41 33.05 4.42 -12.70
CA ALA A 41 32.94 5.50 -11.74
C ALA A 41 32.41 4.98 -10.40
N ASP A 42 32.87 5.58 -9.30
CA ASP A 42 32.43 5.27 -7.94
C ASP A 42 31.95 6.55 -7.24
N GLU A 43 30.93 6.42 -6.39
CA GLU A 43 30.36 7.56 -5.65
C GLU A 43 31.11 7.84 -4.35
N LEU A 44 31.83 6.86 -3.77
CA LEU A 44 32.61 7.05 -2.55
C LEU A 44 34.01 7.59 -2.84
N VAL A 45 34.68 7.09 -3.88
CA VAL A 45 36.07 7.48 -4.21
C VAL A 45 36.20 8.00 -5.65
N ASP A 46 37.13 8.93 -5.84
CA ASP A 46 37.50 9.46 -7.16
C ASP A 46 38.53 8.57 -7.89
N ALA A 47 38.95 9.00 -9.09
CA ALA A 47 39.90 8.26 -9.93
C ALA A 47 41.29 8.15 -9.29
N GLU A 48 41.62 9.07 -8.38
CA GLU A 48 42.86 9.11 -7.60
C GLU A 48 42.78 8.27 -6.32
N GLY A 49 41.61 7.75 -5.98
CA GLY A 49 41.34 6.93 -4.79
C GLY A 49 41.05 7.73 -3.51
N ALA A 50 40.86 9.05 -3.62
CA ALA A 50 40.45 9.90 -2.51
C ALA A 50 38.92 9.90 -2.34
N LEU A 51 38.45 10.15 -1.11
CA LEU A 51 37.02 10.22 -0.83
C LEU A 51 36.37 11.42 -1.53
N ARG A 52 35.27 11.16 -2.25
CA ARG A 52 34.59 12.14 -3.09
C ARG A 52 33.54 12.97 -2.32
N GLY A 53 33.51 14.27 -2.61
CA GLY A 53 32.36 15.12 -2.34
C GLY A 53 31.95 15.20 -0.86
N GLY A 54 30.66 15.02 -0.58
CA GLY A 54 30.09 15.00 0.76
C GLY A 54 30.40 13.77 1.63
N TRP A 55 31.00 12.71 1.07
CA TRP A 55 31.28 11.47 1.81
C TRP A 55 32.23 11.61 3.01
N PRO A 56 33.35 12.37 2.95
CA PRO A 56 34.19 12.62 4.11
C PRO A 56 33.41 13.17 5.30
N ARG A 57 32.53 14.16 5.07
CA ARG A 57 31.67 14.74 6.12
C ARG A 57 30.70 13.72 6.68
N PHE A 58 30.06 12.94 5.81
CA PHE A 58 29.14 11.88 6.22
C PHE A 58 29.84 10.82 7.08
N LEU A 59 30.98 10.31 6.63
CA LEU A 59 31.74 9.28 7.34
C LEU A 59 32.34 9.80 8.65
N GLU A 60 32.86 11.02 8.68
CA GLU A 60 33.37 11.64 9.92
C GLU A 60 32.26 11.75 10.97
N ARG A 61 31.05 12.15 10.56
CA ARG A 61 29.89 12.25 11.46
C ARG A 61 29.38 10.89 11.91
N LEU A 62 29.27 9.93 10.99
CA LEU A 62 28.89 8.56 11.34
C LEU A 62 29.90 7.94 12.30
N ALA A 63 31.19 8.18 12.09
CA ALA A 63 32.29 7.72 12.95
C ALA A 63 32.33 8.40 14.33
N ARG A 64 31.46 9.37 14.64
CA ARG A 64 31.28 9.83 16.03
C ARG A 64 30.40 8.89 16.85
N LEU A 65 29.57 8.09 16.18
CA LEU A 65 28.76 7.05 16.80
C LEU A 65 29.59 5.76 16.88
N ASP A 66 29.57 5.08 18.03
CA ASP A 66 30.17 3.76 18.12
C ASP A 66 29.37 2.73 17.28
N ASP A 67 29.97 1.57 16.98
CA ASP A 67 29.33 0.59 16.09
C ASP A 67 28.02 0.03 16.67
N ARG A 68 27.85 0.02 18.00
CA ARG A 68 26.63 -0.44 18.65
C ARG A 68 25.50 0.54 18.41
N GLU A 69 25.76 1.83 18.53
CA GLU A 69 24.81 2.90 18.26
C GLU A 69 24.44 2.95 16.77
N VAL A 70 25.41 2.77 15.86
CA VAL A 70 25.14 2.65 14.42
C VAL A 70 24.22 1.46 14.13
N ALA A 71 24.54 0.28 14.68
CA ALA A 71 23.71 -0.91 14.52
C ALA A 71 22.30 -0.73 15.12
N ALA A 72 22.21 -0.11 16.30
CA ALA A 72 20.94 0.17 16.97
C ALA A 72 20.05 1.11 16.14
N ARG A 73 20.63 2.15 15.51
CA ARG A 73 19.89 3.06 14.62
C ARG A 73 19.41 2.36 13.35
N PHE A 74 20.20 1.47 12.73
CA PHE A 74 19.73 0.66 11.60
C PHE A 74 18.63 -0.33 11.98
N LEU A 75 18.76 -1.01 13.12
CA LEU A 75 17.71 -1.87 13.65
C LEU A 75 16.41 -1.09 13.96
N SER A 76 16.53 0.14 14.44
CA SER A 76 15.40 1.05 14.65
C SER A 76 14.71 1.41 13.33
N ALA A 77 15.47 1.69 12.28
CA ALA A 77 14.96 1.93 10.94
C ALA A 77 14.22 0.70 10.36
N GLU A 78 14.81 -0.50 10.46
CA GLU A 78 14.17 -1.75 10.02
C GLU A 78 12.88 -2.05 10.80
N ARG A 79 12.88 -1.79 12.11
CA ARG A 79 11.68 -1.93 12.95
C ARG A 79 10.61 -0.94 12.53
N HIS A 80 10.97 0.32 12.25
CA HIS A 80 10.01 1.32 11.79
C HIS A 80 9.38 0.93 10.46
N ILE A 81 10.15 0.39 9.51
CA ILE A 81 9.64 -0.16 8.24
C ILE A 81 8.59 -1.24 8.48
N ARG A 82 8.90 -2.20 9.38
CA ARG A 82 7.98 -3.28 9.73
C ARG A 82 6.71 -2.75 10.38
N ASP A 83 6.85 -1.85 11.34
CA ASP A 83 5.76 -1.28 12.14
C ASP A 83 4.84 -0.39 11.29
N ALA A 84 5.39 0.42 10.39
CA ALA A 84 4.64 1.21 9.43
C ALA A 84 4.08 0.36 8.26
N GLY A 85 4.43 -0.92 8.21
CA GLY A 85 3.99 -1.86 7.20
C GLY A 85 4.58 -1.60 5.81
N ILE A 86 5.68 -0.86 5.69
CA ILE A 86 6.26 -0.52 4.40
C ILE A 86 6.74 -1.82 3.74
N SER A 87 6.08 -2.22 2.65
CA SER A 87 6.26 -3.51 1.99
C SER A 87 6.23 -3.37 0.47
N TYR A 88 6.73 -4.39 -0.22
CA TYR A 88 6.65 -4.54 -1.67
C TYR A 88 6.27 -5.98 -2.03
N ARG A 89 5.76 -6.18 -3.25
CA ARG A 89 5.49 -7.51 -3.80
C ARG A 89 6.46 -7.80 -4.94
N VAL A 90 7.07 -8.98 -4.90
CA VAL A 90 7.84 -9.52 -6.02
C VAL A 90 6.87 -10.15 -7.00
N TYR A 91 7.02 -9.85 -8.29
CA TYR A 91 6.16 -10.41 -9.33
C TYR A 91 6.22 -11.95 -9.31
N GLY A 92 5.07 -12.61 -9.23
CA GLY A 92 4.94 -14.08 -9.19
C GLY A 92 5.03 -14.74 -7.79
N ASP A 93 5.46 -14.03 -6.74
CA ASP A 93 5.61 -14.59 -5.38
C ASP A 93 4.28 -14.52 -4.58
N GLY A 94 3.38 -13.58 -4.92
CA GLY A 94 2.09 -13.39 -4.24
C GLY A 94 2.17 -12.92 -2.78
N ARG A 95 3.34 -13.05 -2.15
CA ARG A 95 3.68 -12.61 -0.78
C ARG A 95 4.11 -11.15 -0.75
N GLU A 96 3.84 -10.49 0.37
CA GLU A 96 4.40 -9.18 0.71
C GLU A 96 5.71 -9.35 1.48
N HIS A 97 6.73 -8.62 1.06
CA HIS A 97 8.04 -8.58 1.69
C HIS A 97 8.24 -7.22 2.38
N PRO A 98 8.88 -7.17 3.57
CA PRO A 98 9.31 -5.92 4.16
C PRO A 98 10.19 -5.13 3.17
N TRP A 99 10.02 -3.82 3.13
CA TRP A 99 10.81 -2.97 2.26
C TRP A 99 12.31 -3.05 2.60
N PRO A 100 13.19 -3.44 1.65
CA PRO A 100 14.58 -3.74 1.94
C PRO A 100 15.41 -2.45 1.85
N LEU A 101 15.23 -1.55 2.80
CA LEU A 101 16.05 -0.35 2.93
C LEU A 101 17.50 -0.74 3.27
N GLY A 102 18.41 -0.42 2.36
CA GLY A 102 19.85 -0.43 2.55
C GLY A 102 20.25 0.61 3.59
N SER A 103 21.23 0.26 4.41
CA SER A 103 21.58 1.02 5.61
C SER A 103 22.18 2.39 5.29
N LEU A 104 22.89 2.58 4.18
CA LEU A 104 23.51 3.86 3.84
C LEU A 104 22.73 4.65 2.77
N PRO A 105 22.59 5.98 2.94
CA PRO A 105 22.10 6.84 1.87
C PRO A 105 23.17 7.01 0.79
N LEU A 106 22.75 7.32 -0.43
CA LEU A 106 23.63 7.89 -1.45
C LEU A 106 23.76 9.40 -1.20
N VAL A 107 24.99 9.88 -1.00
CA VAL A 107 25.28 11.30 -0.76
C VAL A 107 25.66 11.98 -2.07
N ILE A 108 25.00 13.10 -2.40
CA ILE A 108 25.24 13.88 -3.63
C ILE A 108 25.37 15.36 -3.26
N ASP A 109 26.41 16.02 -3.76
CA ASP A 109 26.65 17.44 -3.52
C ASP A 109 25.70 18.33 -4.34
N ALA A 110 25.53 19.57 -3.87
CA ALA A 110 24.63 20.56 -4.48
C ALA A 110 24.95 20.82 -5.97
N ALA A 111 26.23 20.91 -6.33
CA ALA A 111 26.65 21.19 -7.71
C ALA A 111 26.33 20.03 -8.66
N ASP A 112 26.69 18.80 -8.28
CA ASP A 112 26.39 17.58 -9.04
C ASP A 112 24.88 17.38 -9.22
N TRP A 113 24.10 17.70 -8.17
CA TRP A 113 22.64 17.64 -8.24
C TRP A 113 22.04 18.74 -9.13
N ALA A 114 22.60 19.95 -9.12
CA ALA A 114 22.13 21.06 -9.95
C ALA A 114 22.33 20.76 -11.45
N GLU A 115 23.46 20.16 -11.83
CA GLU A 115 23.72 19.72 -13.21
C GLU A 115 22.68 18.68 -13.66
N LEU A 116 22.50 17.61 -12.86
CA LEU A 116 21.51 16.58 -13.12
C LEU A 116 20.10 17.17 -13.22
N SER A 117 19.73 18.05 -12.29
CA SER A 117 18.41 18.70 -12.25
C SER A 117 18.15 19.54 -13.49
N ALA A 118 19.13 20.34 -13.95
CA ALA A 118 19.00 21.14 -15.17
C ALA A 118 18.79 20.26 -16.41
N GLY A 119 19.48 19.13 -16.49
CA GLY A 119 19.30 18.14 -17.53
C GLY A 119 17.91 17.47 -17.51
N ILE A 120 17.43 17.09 -16.33
CA ILE A 120 16.10 16.51 -16.13
C ILE A 120 15.00 17.50 -16.50
N VAL A 121 15.15 18.78 -16.16
CA VAL A 121 14.21 19.85 -16.55
C VAL A 121 14.14 20.00 -18.07
N GLN A 122 15.29 20.06 -18.75
CA GLN A 122 15.34 20.15 -20.21
C GLN A 122 14.66 18.94 -20.85
N ARG A 123 14.96 17.74 -20.36
CA ARG A 123 14.44 16.47 -20.89
C ARG A 123 12.93 16.33 -20.65
N ALA A 124 12.42 16.67 -19.47
CA ALA A 124 10.99 16.67 -19.18
C ALA A 124 10.22 17.62 -20.12
N GLY A 125 10.74 18.84 -20.35
CA GLY A 125 10.18 19.78 -21.30
C GLY A 125 10.24 19.30 -22.75
N LEU A 126 11.30 18.58 -23.13
CA LEU A 126 11.42 17.96 -24.45
C LEU A 126 10.35 16.88 -24.64
N MET A 127 10.20 15.98 -23.66
CA MET A 127 9.23 14.89 -23.68
C MET A 127 7.78 15.41 -23.78
N GLU A 128 7.43 16.44 -23.02
CA GLU A 128 6.14 17.13 -23.09
C GLU A 128 5.82 17.62 -24.51
N ARG A 129 6.79 18.20 -25.21
CA ARG A 129 6.63 18.67 -26.60
C ARG A 129 6.50 17.51 -27.58
N ILE A 130 7.26 16.42 -27.39
CA ILE A 130 7.21 15.24 -28.26
C ILE A 130 5.84 14.57 -28.19
N VAL A 131 5.31 14.30 -26.99
CA VAL A 131 3.99 13.66 -26.86
C VAL A 131 2.86 14.55 -27.37
N GLY A 132 2.96 15.87 -27.15
CA GLY A 132 2.02 16.83 -27.71
C GLY A 132 2.02 16.89 -29.23
N ASP A 133 3.18 16.69 -29.87
CA ASP A 133 3.27 16.58 -31.33
C ASP A 133 2.71 15.23 -31.82
N ILE A 134 3.07 14.10 -31.18
CA ILE A 134 2.61 12.74 -31.53
C ILE A 134 1.08 12.64 -31.55
N TYR A 135 0.40 13.18 -30.53
CA TYR A 135 -1.06 13.14 -30.45
C TYR A 135 -1.75 14.37 -31.08
N GLY A 136 -0.95 15.36 -31.52
CA GLY A 136 -1.40 16.59 -32.15
C GLY A 136 -1.09 16.63 -33.65
N ALA A 137 -0.25 17.59 -34.06
CA ALA A 137 0.00 17.88 -35.48
C ALA A 137 0.92 16.88 -36.19
N GLY A 138 1.67 16.05 -35.46
CA GLY A 138 2.55 15.01 -36.02
C GLY A 138 3.71 15.55 -36.88
N ARG A 139 4.23 16.75 -36.59
CA ARG A 139 5.27 17.38 -37.41
C ARG A 139 6.61 16.65 -37.34
N LEU A 140 6.96 16.05 -36.20
CA LEU A 140 8.20 15.29 -36.08
C LEU A 140 8.25 14.12 -37.06
N VAL A 141 7.11 13.46 -37.28
CA VAL A 141 6.99 12.38 -38.27
C VAL A 141 6.93 12.95 -39.68
N ALA A 142 6.10 13.97 -39.92
CA ALA A 142 5.93 14.56 -41.26
C ALA A 142 7.22 15.20 -41.81
N GLU A 143 8.06 15.78 -40.95
CA GLU A 143 9.33 16.41 -41.31
C GLU A 143 10.52 15.41 -41.28
N GLY A 144 10.29 14.14 -40.94
CA GLY A 144 11.31 13.09 -40.97
C GLY A 144 12.28 13.05 -39.77
N PHE A 145 11.98 13.77 -38.68
CA PHE A 145 12.77 13.71 -37.44
C PHE A 145 12.48 12.45 -36.61
N LEU A 146 11.31 11.83 -36.79
CA LEU A 146 10.91 10.62 -36.10
C LEU A 146 10.29 9.63 -37.09
N PRO A 147 10.78 8.38 -37.21
CA PRO A 147 10.17 7.41 -38.09
C PRO A 147 8.74 7.07 -37.64
N ALA A 148 7.80 7.00 -38.60
CA ALA A 148 6.40 6.67 -38.29
C ALA A 148 6.25 5.32 -37.58
N GLY A 149 7.13 4.36 -37.86
CA GLY A 149 7.13 3.04 -37.23
C GLY A 149 7.39 3.05 -35.72
N VAL A 150 8.17 4.01 -35.22
CA VAL A 150 8.44 4.18 -33.77
C VAL A 150 7.17 4.57 -33.00
N VAL A 151 6.22 5.23 -33.67
CA VAL A 151 4.96 5.69 -33.07
C VAL A 151 3.81 4.75 -33.40
N ALA A 152 3.48 4.59 -34.69
CA ALA A 152 2.23 3.95 -35.13
C ALA A 152 2.17 2.44 -34.85
N GLY A 153 3.34 1.80 -34.72
CA GLY A 153 3.49 0.38 -34.35
C GLY A 153 3.55 0.14 -32.84
N HIS A 154 3.71 1.19 -32.04
CA HIS A 154 3.98 1.06 -30.61
C HIS A 154 2.71 0.66 -29.84
N PRO A 155 2.78 -0.33 -28.91
CA PRO A 155 1.60 -0.77 -28.15
C PRO A 155 1.00 0.33 -27.27
N GLU A 156 1.84 1.24 -26.74
CA GLU A 156 1.40 2.41 -25.95
C GLU A 156 0.86 3.59 -26.78
N PHE A 157 0.86 3.51 -28.11
CA PHE A 157 0.23 4.55 -28.93
C PHE A 157 -1.28 4.32 -28.99
N LEU A 158 -2.03 5.11 -28.21
CA LEU A 158 -3.47 4.96 -28.06
C LEU A 158 -4.21 5.79 -29.10
N ARG A 159 -4.56 5.17 -30.24
CA ARG A 159 -5.31 5.82 -31.33
C ARG A 159 -6.55 6.60 -30.85
N PRO A 160 -7.38 6.11 -29.90
CA PRO A 160 -8.55 6.85 -29.41
C PRO A 160 -8.24 8.19 -28.71
N VAL A 161 -6.98 8.42 -28.32
CA VAL A 161 -6.50 9.64 -27.65
C VAL A 161 -6.02 10.72 -28.64
N HIS A 162 -5.81 10.37 -29.91
CA HIS A 162 -5.38 11.34 -30.92
C HIS A 162 -6.38 12.50 -31.08
N GLY A 163 -5.87 13.74 -31.11
CA GLY A 163 -6.67 14.95 -31.19
C GLY A 163 -7.34 15.39 -29.88
N ILE A 164 -7.18 14.65 -28.78
CA ILE A 164 -7.68 15.08 -27.46
C ILE A 164 -6.68 16.08 -26.86
N ALA A 165 -7.11 17.32 -26.66
CA ALA A 165 -6.34 18.30 -25.91
C ALA A 165 -6.36 17.95 -24.41
N PRO A 166 -5.21 17.90 -23.71
CA PRO A 166 -5.18 17.62 -22.28
C PRO A 166 -5.95 18.68 -21.49
N PRO A 167 -6.90 18.29 -20.63
CA PRO A 167 -7.51 19.22 -19.69
C PRO A 167 -6.43 19.81 -18.76
N GLY A 168 -6.36 21.14 -18.65
CA GLY A 168 -5.27 21.84 -17.96
C GLY A 168 -4.01 22.06 -18.82
N GLY A 169 -4.01 21.61 -20.08
CA GLY A 169 -3.00 21.96 -21.09
C GLY A 169 -1.65 21.23 -20.97
N ARG A 170 -1.55 20.20 -20.12
CA ARG A 170 -0.31 19.43 -19.92
C ARG A 170 -0.52 17.94 -20.11
N TRP A 171 0.41 17.29 -20.80
CA TRP A 171 0.46 15.84 -20.97
C TRP A 171 1.10 15.13 -19.77
N LEU A 172 2.16 15.71 -19.23
CA LEU A 172 2.96 15.12 -18.15
C LEU A 172 2.94 16.01 -16.89
N PRO A 173 1.98 15.84 -15.96
CA PRO A 173 2.08 16.42 -14.63
C PRO A 173 3.28 15.90 -13.83
N ILE A 174 3.72 14.66 -14.08
CA ILE A 174 4.94 14.09 -13.51
C ILE A 174 5.79 13.42 -14.58
N TYR A 175 7.10 13.64 -14.54
CA TYR A 175 8.09 12.96 -15.36
C TYR A 175 9.08 12.26 -14.45
N ALA A 176 9.61 11.11 -14.86
CA ALA A 176 10.73 10.49 -14.19
C ALA A 176 11.73 9.91 -15.17
N ALA A 177 12.98 9.76 -14.73
CA ALA A 177 14.04 9.13 -15.51
C ALA A 177 14.87 8.22 -14.61
N ASP A 178 15.14 7.01 -15.09
CA ASP A 178 16.17 6.13 -14.53
C ASP A 178 17.54 6.63 -15.00
N VAL A 179 18.43 6.94 -14.07
CA VAL A 179 19.75 7.53 -14.30
C VAL A 179 20.83 6.76 -13.55
N GLY A 180 22.04 6.77 -14.11
CA GLY A 180 23.28 6.29 -13.49
C GLY A 180 24.47 7.06 -14.05
N ARG A 181 25.66 6.93 -13.47
CA ARG A 181 26.87 7.46 -14.10
C ARG A 181 27.50 6.41 -14.99
N GLY A 182 27.93 6.85 -16.17
CA GLY A 182 28.73 6.04 -17.06
C GLY A 182 30.19 5.92 -16.59
N PRO A 183 31.02 5.14 -17.32
CA PRO A 183 32.47 5.02 -17.06
C PRO A 183 33.23 6.36 -17.11
N ASP A 184 32.71 7.34 -17.85
CA ASP A 184 33.26 8.69 -17.96
C ASP A 184 32.90 9.60 -16.77
N GLY A 185 32.14 9.08 -15.78
CA GLY A 185 31.69 9.81 -14.61
C GLY A 185 30.52 10.76 -14.88
N ARG A 186 29.99 10.84 -16.11
CA ARG A 186 28.86 11.70 -16.45
C ARG A 186 27.53 11.03 -16.20
N TRP A 187 26.52 11.82 -15.85
CA TRP A 187 25.16 11.33 -15.71
C TRP A 187 24.58 10.92 -17.06
N GLN A 188 23.99 9.73 -17.12
CA GLN A 188 23.34 9.19 -18.29
C GLN A 188 21.90 8.80 -17.97
N VAL A 189 20.99 9.03 -18.92
CA VAL A 189 19.59 8.55 -18.83
C VAL A 189 19.51 7.15 -19.43
N LEU A 190 19.10 6.19 -18.60
CA LEU A 190 18.97 4.78 -18.94
C LEU A 190 17.56 4.44 -19.45
N ALA A 191 16.54 5.12 -18.91
CA ALA A 191 15.16 4.98 -19.35
C ALA A 191 14.31 6.18 -18.92
N ASP A 192 13.41 6.63 -19.80
CA ASP A 192 12.36 7.61 -19.48
C ASP A 192 11.14 6.90 -18.89
N ARG A 193 10.46 7.53 -17.93
CA ARG A 193 9.28 6.98 -17.24
C ARG A 193 8.17 8.03 -17.22
N THR A 194 7.18 7.83 -18.07
CA THR A 194 6.13 8.80 -18.43
C THR A 194 4.72 8.20 -18.38
N GLN A 195 4.56 6.89 -18.23
CA GLN A 195 3.27 6.22 -18.12
C GLN A 195 2.67 6.42 -16.71
N ALA A 196 3.18 5.67 -15.73
CA ALA A 196 2.77 5.72 -14.33
C ALA A 196 3.98 5.48 -13.40
N PRO A 197 4.98 6.39 -13.39
CA PRO A 197 6.29 6.14 -12.80
C PRO A 197 6.24 5.83 -11.30
N SER A 198 6.70 4.66 -10.87
CA SER A 198 6.81 4.21 -9.47
C SER A 198 8.11 4.61 -8.79
N GLY A 199 8.13 4.63 -7.46
CA GLY A 199 9.30 4.91 -6.62
C GLY A 199 9.19 6.19 -5.79
N LEU A 200 8.32 7.13 -6.17
CA LEU A 200 8.23 8.44 -5.51
C LEU A 200 7.79 8.32 -4.05
N GLY A 201 6.86 7.42 -3.74
CA GLY A 201 6.42 7.23 -2.35
C GLY A 201 7.45 6.45 -1.54
N TYR A 202 8.18 5.51 -2.17
CA TYR A 202 9.30 4.85 -1.51
C TYR A 202 10.47 5.81 -1.20
N ALA A 203 10.79 6.75 -2.09
CA ALA A 203 11.79 7.78 -1.81
C ALA A 203 11.39 8.66 -0.60
N LEU A 204 10.11 9.03 -0.51
CA LEU A 204 9.58 9.74 0.65
C LEU A 204 9.68 8.93 1.95
N GLU A 205 9.26 7.66 1.91
CA GLU A 205 9.30 6.77 3.07
C GLU A 205 10.74 6.49 3.53
N ASN A 206 11.67 6.23 2.61
CA ASN A 206 13.11 6.07 2.91
C ASN A 206 13.64 7.30 3.67
N ARG A 207 13.28 8.49 3.18
CA ARG A 207 13.66 9.75 3.81
C ARG A 207 13.09 9.91 5.21
N MET A 208 11.81 9.59 5.41
CA MET A 208 11.16 9.68 6.73
C MET A 208 11.80 8.70 7.73
N VAL A 209 12.10 7.48 7.29
CA VAL A 209 12.75 6.46 8.12
C VAL A 209 14.17 6.89 8.51
N LEU A 210 15.02 7.26 7.56
CA LEU A 210 16.42 7.61 7.86
C LEU A 210 16.55 8.95 8.59
N ALA A 211 15.74 9.96 8.28
CA ALA A 211 15.78 11.23 9.02
C ALA A 211 15.39 11.05 10.50
N ARG A 212 14.56 10.05 10.82
CA ARG A 212 14.23 9.67 12.21
C ARG A 212 15.32 8.85 12.87
N ALA A 213 15.98 7.96 12.14
CA ALA A 213 17.06 7.12 12.67
C ALA A 213 18.36 7.91 12.88
N PHE A 214 18.64 8.89 12.02
CA PHE A 214 19.86 9.71 12.05
C PHE A 214 19.55 11.22 12.00
N PRO A 215 18.82 11.77 12.98
CA PRO A 215 18.41 13.18 12.96
C PRO A 215 19.61 14.13 12.97
N ASP A 216 20.66 13.79 13.73
CA ASP A 216 21.87 14.61 13.88
C ASP A 216 22.65 14.71 12.56
N LEU A 217 22.88 13.56 11.88
CA LEU A 217 23.55 13.53 10.57
C LEU A 217 22.73 14.29 9.53
N PHE A 218 21.41 14.13 9.54
CA PHE A 218 20.53 14.80 8.60
C PHE A 218 20.61 16.33 8.72
N ALA A 219 20.68 16.84 9.96
CA ALA A 219 20.83 18.27 10.25
C ALA A 219 22.23 18.79 9.89
N ASP A 220 23.29 18.12 10.37
CA ASP A 220 24.69 18.52 10.18
C ASP A 220 25.14 18.52 8.71
N LEU A 221 24.53 17.66 7.89
CA LEU A 221 24.83 17.59 6.47
C LEU A 221 24.00 18.55 5.62
N HIS A 222 23.08 19.31 6.23
CA HIS A 222 22.15 20.21 5.54
C HIS A 222 21.42 19.51 4.39
N VAL A 223 20.86 18.33 4.67
CA VAL A 223 20.17 17.55 3.63
C VAL A 223 18.88 18.26 3.20
N GLU A 224 18.70 18.41 1.89
CA GLU A 224 17.55 19.06 1.27
C GLU A 224 16.21 18.44 1.69
N ARG A 225 15.16 19.27 1.80
CA ARG A 225 13.84 18.85 2.31
C ARG A 225 12.87 18.55 1.17
N LEU A 226 12.11 17.45 1.29
CA LEU A 226 11.15 17.02 0.27
C LEU A 226 9.80 17.76 0.22
N PRO A 227 9.23 18.32 1.32
CA PRO A 227 7.88 18.89 1.31
C PRO A 227 7.63 19.92 0.21
N GLY A 228 8.62 20.77 -0.11
CA GLY A 228 8.49 21.80 -1.14
C GLY A 228 8.21 21.25 -2.54
N PHE A 229 8.75 20.08 -2.89
CA PHE A 229 8.44 19.40 -4.16
C PHE A 229 6.98 18.92 -4.17
N PHE A 230 6.53 18.26 -3.11
CA PHE A 230 5.17 17.71 -3.03
C PHE A 230 4.09 18.80 -2.97
N GLN A 231 4.37 19.92 -2.30
CA GLN A 231 3.52 21.11 -2.35
C GLN A 231 3.39 21.66 -3.77
N ALA A 232 4.51 21.80 -4.47
CA ALA A 232 4.52 22.31 -5.84
C ALA A 232 3.80 21.36 -6.81
N PHE A 233 3.98 20.04 -6.66
CA PHE A 233 3.24 19.04 -7.44
C PHE A 233 1.73 19.12 -7.21
N ARG A 234 1.29 19.18 -5.95
CA ARG A 234 -0.13 19.35 -5.61
C ARG A 234 -0.69 20.67 -6.17
N ALA A 235 0.08 21.75 -6.08
CA ALA A 235 -0.31 23.04 -6.63
C ALA A 235 -0.42 23.00 -8.17
N GLY A 236 0.49 22.32 -8.87
CA GLY A 236 0.43 22.13 -10.32
C GLY A 236 -0.82 21.40 -10.77
N LEU A 237 -1.17 20.29 -10.10
CA LEU A 237 -2.41 19.56 -10.36
C LEU A 237 -3.66 20.42 -10.07
N ALA A 238 -3.66 21.14 -8.95
CA ALA A 238 -4.78 22.01 -8.59
C ALA A 238 -4.96 23.18 -9.57
N ALA A 239 -3.87 23.80 -10.03
CA ALA A 239 -3.89 24.87 -11.02
C ALA A 239 -4.39 24.43 -12.40
N SER A 240 -4.33 23.12 -12.67
CA SER A 240 -4.84 22.52 -13.91
C SER A 240 -6.37 22.31 -13.88
N CYS A 241 -7.01 22.50 -12.71
CA CYS A 241 -8.44 22.33 -12.50
C CYS A 241 -9.20 23.66 -12.56
N GLU A 242 -10.49 23.61 -12.92
CA GLU A 242 -11.36 24.80 -12.95
C GLU A 242 -11.73 25.33 -11.55
N ARG A 243 -11.82 24.45 -10.54
CA ARG A 243 -12.27 24.79 -9.19
C ARG A 243 -11.10 25.22 -8.32
N SER A 244 -11.32 26.25 -7.50
CA SER A 244 -10.31 26.76 -6.55
C SER A 244 -9.94 25.77 -5.42
N ASP A 245 -10.82 24.84 -5.10
CA ASP A 245 -10.59 23.73 -4.15
C ASP A 245 -10.95 22.41 -4.84
N PRO A 246 -10.07 21.93 -5.74
CA PRO A 246 -10.35 20.77 -6.57
C PRO A 246 -10.24 19.48 -5.76
N ARG A 247 -11.14 18.53 -6.06
CA ARG A 247 -11.07 17.18 -5.53
C ARG A 247 -10.12 16.36 -6.40
N ILE A 248 -8.95 16.06 -5.83
CA ILE A 248 -7.89 15.28 -6.48
C ILE A 248 -7.93 13.85 -5.95
N CYS A 249 -7.99 12.90 -6.88
CA CYS A 249 -7.97 11.47 -6.62
C CYS A 249 -6.64 10.86 -7.07
N LEU A 250 -6.17 9.82 -6.38
CA LEU A 250 -5.09 8.95 -6.81
C LEU A 250 -5.71 7.60 -7.19
N LEU A 251 -5.69 7.25 -8.48
CA LEU A 251 -6.28 6.03 -9.01
C LEU A 251 -5.29 4.87 -8.93
N THR A 252 -5.64 3.81 -8.21
CA THR A 252 -4.82 2.61 -7.98
C THR A 252 -5.47 1.37 -8.59
N SER A 253 -4.66 0.36 -8.90
CA SER A 253 -5.13 -1.00 -9.23
C SER A 253 -5.47 -1.85 -7.99
N GLY A 254 -5.33 -1.29 -6.79
CA GLY A 254 -5.70 -1.93 -5.53
C GLY A 254 -4.55 -2.68 -4.84
N PRO A 255 -4.85 -3.36 -3.71
CA PRO A 255 -3.85 -3.89 -2.77
C PRO A 255 -2.94 -5.00 -3.33
N TYR A 256 -3.32 -5.60 -4.46
CA TYR A 256 -2.51 -6.62 -5.14
C TYR A 256 -1.38 -6.04 -6.00
N SER A 257 -1.36 -4.72 -6.21
CA SER A 257 -0.27 -4.03 -6.89
C SER A 257 1.03 -4.09 -6.10
N SER A 258 2.16 -4.30 -6.79
CA SER A 258 3.51 -4.27 -6.18
C SER A 258 3.92 -2.90 -5.65
N THR A 259 3.19 -1.86 -6.02
CA THR A 259 3.46 -0.46 -5.61
C THR A 259 2.30 0.13 -4.79
N TYR A 260 1.32 -0.67 -4.34
CA TYR A 260 0.17 -0.14 -3.60
C TYR A 260 0.57 0.65 -2.34
N VAL A 261 1.58 0.16 -1.62
CA VAL A 261 2.02 0.77 -0.35
C VAL A 261 2.53 2.19 -0.57
N GLU A 262 3.36 2.41 -1.59
CA GLU A 262 3.84 3.76 -1.91
C GLU A 262 2.70 4.69 -2.35
N GLN A 263 1.68 4.16 -3.02
CA GLN A 263 0.52 4.91 -3.49
C GLN A 263 -0.36 5.37 -2.33
N ALA A 264 -0.60 4.50 -1.35
CA ALA A 264 -1.34 4.83 -0.14
C ALA A 264 -0.60 5.86 0.71
N ALA A 265 0.73 5.73 0.84
CA ALA A 265 1.58 6.70 1.53
C ALA A 265 1.51 8.09 0.86
N LEU A 266 1.60 8.15 -0.47
CA LEU A 266 1.49 9.38 -1.24
C LEU A 266 0.11 10.02 -1.13
N ALA A 267 -0.98 9.23 -1.23
CA ALA A 267 -2.34 9.73 -1.09
C ALA A 267 -2.54 10.39 0.29
N ARG A 268 -2.07 9.73 1.36
CA ARG A 268 -2.09 10.25 2.73
C ARG A 268 -1.27 11.54 2.86
N TYR A 269 -0.04 11.54 2.34
CA TYR A 269 0.88 12.67 2.45
C TYR A 269 0.40 13.91 1.69
N LEU A 270 -0.17 13.72 0.49
CA LEU A 270 -0.67 14.81 -0.36
C LEU A 270 -2.11 15.22 -0.02
N GLY A 271 -2.84 14.40 0.73
CA GLY A 271 -4.27 14.60 1.03
C GLY A 271 -5.19 14.30 -0.17
N PHE A 272 -4.80 13.37 -1.04
CA PHE A 272 -5.61 12.90 -2.16
C PHE A 272 -6.55 11.78 -1.73
N LEU A 273 -7.68 11.64 -2.43
CA LEU A 273 -8.56 10.48 -2.25
C LEU A 273 -7.96 9.28 -3.01
N LEU A 274 -7.51 8.26 -2.28
CA LEU A 274 -7.14 6.98 -2.88
C LEU A 274 -8.41 6.28 -3.38
N VAL A 275 -8.45 5.95 -4.67
CA VAL A 275 -9.63 5.37 -5.34
C VAL A 275 -9.24 4.26 -6.29
N GLU A 276 -10.11 3.27 -6.46
CA GLU A 276 -10.03 2.26 -7.52
C GLU A 276 -11.03 2.62 -8.65
N GLY A 277 -10.98 1.89 -9.78
CA GLY A 277 -11.87 2.16 -10.92
C GLY A 277 -13.36 2.19 -10.54
N ASP A 278 -13.80 1.22 -9.73
CA ASP A 278 -15.18 1.08 -9.27
C ASP A 278 -15.65 2.19 -8.30
N ASP A 279 -14.71 2.91 -7.68
CA ASP A 279 -15.03 4.07 -6.85
C ASP A 279 -15.44 5.29 -7.69
N LEU A 280 -15.11 5.28 -8.98
CA LEU A 280 -15.34 6.37 -9.90
C LEU A 280 -16.47 6.04 -10.89
N VAL A 281 -17.21 7.05 -11.30
CA VAL A 281 -18.28 6.91 -12.29
C VAL A 281 -18.35 8.14 -13.19
N VAL A 282 -18.56 7.90 -14.47
CA VAL A 282 -18.82 8.96 -15.45
C VAL A 282 -20.31 9.25 -15.49
N ARG A 283 -20.66 10.52 -15.32
CA ARG A 283 -22.05 11.00 -15.42
C ARG A 283 -22.06 12.42 -15.98
N ASP A 284 -22.94 12.66 -16.95
CA ASP A 284 -23.12 13.97 -17.60
C ASP A 284 -21.82 14.55 -18.18
N GLY A 285 -20.92 13.67 -18.65
CA GLY A 285 -19.60 14.04 -19.19
C GLY A 285 -18.56 14.46 -18.14
N LEU A 286 -18.88 14.29 -16.85
CA LEU A 286 -18.00 14.59 -15.72
C LEU A 286 -17.66 13.32 -14.94
N LEU A 287 -16.52 13.36 -14.25
CA LEU A 287 -16.09 12.29 -13.37
C LEU A 287 -16.58 12.52 -11.94
N HIS A 288 -17.07 11.47 -11.29
CA HIS A 288 -17.54 11.53 -9.91
C HIS A 288 -16.96 10.39 -9.09
N VAL A 289 -16.69 10.64 -7.81
CA VAL A 289 -16.42 9.60 -6.81
C VAL A 289 -17.72 9.21 -6.09
N ARG A 290 -17.91 7.91 -5.88
CA ARG A 290 -19.01 7.34 -5.09
C ARG A 290 -18.71 7.52 -3.61
N THR A 291 -19.60 8.20 -2.90
CA THR A 291 -19.45 8.45 -1.47
C THR A 291 -20.73 8.08 -0.72
N ILE A 292 -20.61 7.90 0.59
CA ILE A 292 -21.77 7.68 1.47
C ILE A 292 -22.82 8.81 1.42
N ALA A 293 -22.41 10.00 0.95
CA ALA A 293 -23.24 11.19 0.77
C ALA A 293 -23.63 11.42 -0.71
N GLY A 294 -23.64 10.36 -1.51
CA GLY A 294 -23.93 10.38 -2.95
C GLY A 294 -22.70 10.70 -3.81
N LEU A 295 -22.95 10.94 -5.10
CA LEU A 295 -21.89 11.24 -6.07
C LEU A 295 -21.28 12.63 -5.82
N LYS A 296 -19.95 12.72 -5.83
CA LYS A 296 -19.23 14.00 -5.71
C LYS A 296 -18.28 14.17 -6.89
N ARG A 297 -18.32 15.33 -7.55
CA ARG A 297 -17.46 15.62 -8.71
C ARG A 297 -15.97 15.48 -8.36
N THR A 298 -15.23 14.77 -9.19
CA THR A 298 -13.76 14.67 -9.16
C THR A 298 -13.20 15.58 -10.24
N ASP A 299 -12.22 16.40 -9.88
CA ASP A 299 -11.67 17.43 -10.78
C ASP A 299 -10.35 16.97 -11.42
N ALA A 300 -9.57 16.16 -10.69
CA ALA A 300 -8.34 15.56 -11.20
C ALA A 300 -8.15 14.12 -10.71
N VAL A 301 -7.53 13.30 -11.55
CA VAL A 301 -7.08 11.94 -11.24
C VAL A 301 -5.60 11.81 -11.56
N TRP A 302 -4.79 11.55 -10.55
CA TRP A 302 -3.43 11.06 -10.74
C TRP A 302 -3.44 9.54 -10.86
N ARG A 303 -3.26 9.02 -12.07
CA ARG A 303 -3.34 7.58 -12.35
C ARG A 303 -2.05 6.85 -11.97
N ARG A 304 -2.21 5.67 -11.39
CA ARG A 304 -1.15 4.70 -11.07
C ARG A 304 -1.41 3.34 -11.74
N ILE A 305 -2.20 3.36 -12.81
CA ILE A 305 -2.49 2.25 -13.70
C ILE A 305 -2.06 2.61 -15.12
N ASP A 306 -1.72 1.60 -15.91
CA ASP A 306 -1.36 1.79 -17.31
C ASP A 306 -2.55 2.26 -18.14
N ALA A 307 -2.27 2.98 -19.22
CA ALA A 307 -3.26 3.75 -19.94
C ALA A 307 -4.28 2.86 -20.68
N ASP A 308 -3.88 1.69 -21.16
CA ASP A 308 -4.76 0.72 -21.85
C ASP A 308 -5.86 0.17 -20.92
N TYR A 309 -5.59 0.03 -19.63
CA TYR A 309 -6.58 -0.39 -18.63
C TYR A 309 -7.56 0.73 -18.23
N LEU A 310 -7.33 1.98 -18.63
CA LEU A 310 -8.02 3.15 -18.09
C LEU A 310 -9.50 3.23 -18.50
N ASP A 311 -9.86 2.82 -19.72
CA ASP A 311 -11.25 2.90 -20.22
C ASP A 311 -11.67 1.58 -20.91
N PRO A 312 -12.45 0.71 -20.26
CA PRO A 312 -12.87 -0.54 -20.87
C PRO A 312 -13.85 -0.37 -22.05
N MET A 313 -14.42 0.82 -22.27
CA MET A 313 -15.33 1.03 -23.41
C MET A 313 -14.59 1.27 -24.73
N GLU A 314 -13.41 1.88 -24.67
CA GLU A 314 -12.69 2.35 -25.86
C GLU A 314 -11.26 1.80 -26.00
N LEU A 315 -10.69 1.28 -24.90
CA LEU A 315 -9.35 0.69 -24.87
C LEU A 315 -9.44 -0.82 -24.67
N ARG A 316 -9.21 -1.30 -23.45
CA ARG A 316 -9.15 -2.72 -23.13
C ARG A 316 -10.45 -3.21 -22.48
N SER A 317 -11.28 -3.95 -23.22
CA SER A 317 -12.63 -4.35 -22.80
C SER A 317 -12.69 -5.34 -21.62
N ASP A 318 -11.63 -6.12 -21.38
CA ASP A 318 -11.51 -7.01 -20.22
C ASP A 318 -10.93 -6.31 -18.98
N SER A 319 -10.59 -5.01 -19.08
CA SER A 319 -10.12 -4.24 -17.93
C SER A 319 -11.19 -4.10 -16.85
N ARG A 320 -10.78 -4.36 -15.60
CA ARG A 320 -11.56 -4.09 -14.38
C ARG A 320 -10.94 -3.00 -13.51
N LEU A 321 -9.89 -2.34 -14.00
CA LEU A 321 -9.11 -1.36 -13.22
C LEU A 321 -9.52 0.09 -13.52
N GLY A 322 -9.97 0.34 -14.76
CA GLY A 322 -10.30 1.65 -15.26
C GLY A 322 -11.71 2.13 -14.92
N VAL A 323 -12.10 3.24 -15.53
CA VAL A 323 -13.42 3.85 -15.38
C VAL A 323 -14.09 3.92 -16.76
N PRO A 324 -15.22 3.21 -16.96
CA PRO A 324 -15.94 3.24 -18.24
C PRO A 324 -16.29 4.68 -18.67
N GLY A 325 -15.86 5.07 -19.87
CA GLY A 325 -16.16 6.37 -20.48
C GLY A 325 -15.27 7.53 -20.04
N ILE A 326 -14.15 7.28 -19.34
CA ILE A 326 -13.22 8.34 -18.93
C ILE A 326 -12.52 9.02 -20.12
N LEU A 327 -12.33 8.35 -21.27
CA LEU A 327 -11.84 9.04 -22.47
C LEU A 327 -12.85 10.08 -22.96
N GLN A 328 -14.15 9.80 -22.86
CA GLN A 328 -15.19 10.76 -23.18
C GLN A 328 -15.18 11.97 -22.23
N VAL A 329 -14.83 11.77 -20.96
CA VAL A 329 -14.61 12.87 -20.00
C VAL A 329 -13.44 13.76 -20.45
N LEU A 330 -12.33 13.15 -20.86
CA LEU A 330 -11.15 13.87 -21.37
C LEU A 330 -11.49 14.70 -22.62
N ARG A 331 -12.22 14.13 -23.59
CA ARG A 331 -12.69 14.86 -24.80
C ARG A 331 -13.52 16.09 -24.48
N ARG A 332 -14.25 16.06 -23.36
CA ARG A 332 -15.10 17.17 -22.91
C ARG A 332 -14.40 18.13 -21.95
N GLY A 333 -13.15 17.88 -21.58
CA GLY A 333 -12.46 18.68 -20.57
C GLY A 333 -13.01 18.48 -19.15
N GLY A 334 -13.73 17.40 -18.87
CA GLY A 334 -14.49 17.24 -17.64
C GLY A 334 -13.67 16.95 -16.38
N ALA A 335 -12.43 16.47 -16.55
CA ALA A 335 -11.47 16.21 -15.47
C ALA A 335 -10.03 16.17 -15.99
N VAL A 336 -9.06 16.56 -15.17
CA VAL A 336 -7.63 16.39 -15.45
C VAL A 336 -7.21 14.95 -15.17
N VAL A 337 -6.42 14.34 -16.05
CA VAL A 337 -5.80 13.01 -15.80
C VAL A 337 -4.29 13.14 -15.94
N GLY A 338 -3.57 12.86 -14.86
CA GLY A 338 -2.11 12.91 -14.81
C GLY A 338 -1.52 11.51 -14.66
N ASN A 339 -0.56 11.07 -15.48
CA ASN A 339 -0.25 11.60 -16.81
C ASN A 339 -1.37 11.28 -17.80
N MET A 340 -1.45 12.03 -18.90
CA MET A 340 -2.43 11.75 -19.95
C MET A 340 -2.30 10.31 -20.45
N PRO A 341 -3.41 9.61 -20.76
CA PRO A 341 -3.33 8.29 -21.38
C PRO A 341 -2.56 8.37 -22.69
N GLY A 342 -1.71 7.38 -22.96
CA GLY A 342 -0.87 7.34 -24.14
C GLY A 342 0.51 7.99 -23.99
N SER A 343 0.81 8.58 -22.83
CA SER A 343 2.16 9.10 -22.52
C SER A 343 3.24 8.01 -22.51
N GLY A 344 2.88 6.74 -22.26
CA GLY A 344 3.79 5.60 -22.28
C GLY A 344 4.53 5.38 -23.59
N VAL A 345 4.08 5.95 -24.72
CA VAL A 345 4.82 5.95 -26.00
C VAL A 345 6.23 6.57 -25.87
N LEU A 346 6.42 7.49 -24.92
CA LEU A 346 7.70 8.13 -24.67
C LEU A 346 8.68 7.25 -23.89
N GLU A 347 8.23 6.14 -23.29
CA GLU A 347 9.13 5.17 -22.65
C GLU A 347 9.83 4.25 -23.66
N SER A 348 9.51 4.37 -24.96
CA SER A 348 10.09 3.55 -26.01
C SER A 348 11.59 3.79 -26.13
N ALA A 349 12.38 2.72 -26.02
CA ALA A 349 13.82 2.80 -26.26
C ALA A 349 14.14 3.16 -27.72
N ALA A 350 13.22 2.90 -28.66
CA ALA A 350 13.35 3.26 -30.07
C ALA A 350 13.32 4.78 -30.32
N LEU A 351 12.90 5.59 -29.33
CA LEU A 351 12.96 7.05 -29.41
C LEU A 351 14.39 7.58 -29.21
N SER A 352 15.21 6.86 -28.42
CA SER A 352 16.55 7.29 -27.98
C SER A 352 17.47 7.79 -29.10
N PRO A 353 17.62 7.11 -30.26
CA PRO A 353 18.53 7.53 -31.33
C PRO A 353 18.18 8.91 -31.91
N TYR A 354 16.89 9.29 -31.86
CA TYR A 354 16.37 10.49 -32.50
C TYR A 354 16.35 11.71 -31.57
N LEU A 355 16.45 11.51 -30.25
CA LEU A 355 16.33 12.57 -29.25
C LEU A 355 17.29 13.75 -29.43
N PRO A 356 18.59 13.56 -29.77
CA PRO A 356 19.51 14.70 -29.94
C PRO A 356 19.09 15.63 -31.10
N ALA A 357 18.66 15.05 -32.23
CA ALA A 357 18.18 15.83 -33.37
C ALA A 357 16.86 16.53 -33.07
N ILE A 358 15.93 15.83 -32.39
CA ILE A 358 14.65 16.39 -31.96
C ILE A 358 14.85 17.54 -30.95
N ALA A 359 15.81 17.41 -30.03
CA ALA A 359 16.16 18.47 -29.07
C ALA A 359 16.57 19.75 -29.80
N ARG A 360 17.57 19.67 -30.70
CA ARG A 360 17.98 20.82 -31.52
C ARG A 360 16.82 21.43 -32.29
N ARG A 361 15.94 20.61 -32.87
CA ARG A 361 14.81 21.06 -33.69
C ARG A 361 13.71 21.77 -32.89
N LEU A 362 13.43 21.30 -31.67
CA LEU A 362 12.31 21.80 -30.85
C LEU A 362 12.73 22.87 -29.84
N THR A 363 13.97 22.84 -29.35
CA THR A 363 14.46 23.77 -28.31
C THR A 363 15.59 24.66 -28.79
N GLY A 364 16.25 24.34 -29.90
CA GLY A 364 17.47 25.03 -30.33
C GLY A 364 18.70 24.70 -29.49
N GLU A 365 18.61 23.75 -28.56
CA GLU A 365 19.67 23.37 -27.64
C GLU A 365 20.13 21.93 -27.89
N GLU A 366 21.39 21.63 -27.57
CA GLU A 366 21.88 20.26 -27.46
C GLU A 366 21.26 19.56 -26.25
N LEU A 367 21.06 18.24 -26.38
CA LEU A 367 20.56 17.40 -25.30
C LEU A 367 21.63 17.29 -24.20
N ARG A 368 21.33 17.80 -23.01
CA ARG A 368 22.27 17.84 -21.87
C ARG A 368 22.57 16.45 -21.30
N LEU A 369 21.52 15.64 -21.13
CA LEU A 369 21.62 14.28 -20.62
C LEU A 369 21.38 13.29 -21.74
N THR A 370 22.47 12.71 -22.24
CA THR A 370 22.44 11.62 -23.20
C THR A 370 22.30 10.27 -22.48
N GLY A 371 21.97 9.23 -23.23
CA GLY A 371 22.00 7.85 -22.75
C GLY A 371 23.09 7.05 -23.47
N PRO A 372 23.16 5.74 -23.20
CA PRO A 372 23.99 4.81 -23.97
C PRO A 372 23.62 4.88 -25.46
N HIS A 373 24.62 4.75 -26.34
CA HIS A 373 24.34 4.80 -27.76
C HIS A 373 23.41 3.65 -28.14
N THR A 374 22.36 3.99 -28.89
CA THR A 374 21.22 3.10 -29.16
C THR A 374 20.98 3.08 -30.66
N TRP A 375 20.73 1.88 -31.19
CA TRP A 375 20.29 1.65 -32.56
C TRP A 375 18.91 1.01 -32.53
N TRP A 376 17.96 1.61 -33.25
CA TRP A 376 16.67 0.97 -33.46
C TRP A 376 16.79 -0.03 -34.61
N CYS A 377 16.48 -1.29 -34.35
CA CYS A 377 16.63 -2.35 -35.36
C CYS A 377 15.56 -2.26 -36.45
N GLY A 378 14.53 -1.41 -36.32
CA GLY A 378 13.58 -1.13 -37.40
C GLY A 378 14.19 -0.34 -38.57
N ASP A 379 15.31 0.33 -38.35
CA ASP A 379 16.13 0.94 -39.39
C ASP A 379 17.08 -0.12 -39.98
N PRO A 380 17.16 -0.31 -41.32
CA PRO A 380 18.10 -1.26 -41.93
C PRO A 380 19.54 -1.13 -41.46
N ASP A 381 20.03 0.09 -41.25
CA ASP A 381 21.40 0.33 -40.77
C ASP A 381 21.56 -0.09 -39.30
N GLY A 382 20.55 0.19 -38.47
CA GLY A 382 20.50 -0.25 -37.08
C GLY A 382 20.47 -1.77 -36.95
N LEU A 383 19.68 -2.46 -37.78
CA LEU A 383 19.62 -3.93 -37.82
C LEU A 383 20.97 -4.53 -38.23
N ASN A 384 21.58 -4.02 -39.29
CA ASN A 384 22.88 -4.50 -39.76
C ASN A 384 23.95 -4.32 -38.69
N HIS A 385 23.99 -3.15 -38.03
CA HIS A 385 24.92 -2.89 -36.94
C HIS A 385 24.70 -3.87 -35.77
N ALA A 386 23.44 -4.07 -35.35
CA ALA A 386 23.10 -4.99 -34.29
C ALA A 386 23.58 -6.42 -34.61
N LEU A 387 23.26 -6.94 -35.79
CA LEU A 387 23.64 -8.29 -36.23
C LEU A 387 25.16 -8.49 -36.33
N SER A 388 25.90 -7.45 -36.74
CA SER A 388 27.36 -7.51 -36.87
C SER A 388 28.11 -7.39 -35.55
N ASN A 389 27.51 -6.83 -34.51
CA ASN A 389 28.20 -6.47 -33.25
C ASN A 389 27.54 -7.03 -31.98
N LEU A 390 26.73 -8.09 -32.09
CA LEU A 390 25.98 -8.66 -30.97
C LEU A 390 26.80 -8.93 -29.70
N ASP A 391 28.07 -9.31 -29.82
CA ASP A 391 28.95 -9.64 -28.68
C ASP A 391 29.28 -8.45 -27.77
N HIS A 392 29.06 -7.21 -28.25
CA HIS A 392 29.37 -5.99 -27.52
C HIS A 392 28.14 -5.16 -27.15
N LEU A 393 26.96 -5.63 -27.56
CA LEU A 393 25.70 -4.92 -27.45
C LEU A 393 24.75 -5.62 -26.47
N THR A 394 23.86 -4.82 -25.90
CA THR A 394 22.72 -5.28 -25.14
C THR A 394 21.47 -5.17 -26.02
N LEU A 395 20.74 -6.26 -26.20
CA LEU A 395 19.45 -6.25 -26.90
C LEU A 395 18.33 -6.00 -25.91
N ARG A 396 17.44 -5.08 -26.26
CA ARG A 396 16.26 -4.76 -25.44
C ARG A 396 15.02 -4.64 -26.32
N PRO A 397 13.84 -4.93 -25.76
CA PRO A 397 12.58 -4.57 -26.40
C PRO A 397 12.49 -3.06 -26.64
N ALA A 398 11.96 -2.67 -27.80
CA ALA A 398 11.62 -1.28 -28.10
C ALA A 398 10.42 -0.79 -27.27
N ALA A 399 9.58 -1.70 -26.78
CA ALA A 399 8.40 -1.44 -25.96
C ALA A 399 8.18 -2.55 -24.92
N THR A 400 7.59 -2.20 -23.78
CA THR A 400 7.16 -3.14 -22.73
C THR A 400 5.68 -2.90 -22.42
N PRO A 401 4.83 -3.94 -22.42
CA PRO A 401 5.14 -5.33 -22.76
C PRO A 401 5.35 -5.54 -24.28
N LEU A 402 6.19 -6.51 -24.63
CA LEU A 402 6.31 -7.01 -26.00
C LEU A 402 4.98 -7.57 -26.52
N ARG A 403 4.68 -7.36 -27.80
CA ARG A 403 3.62 -8.11 -28.50
C ARG A 403 4.18 -9.46 -28.95
N GLY A 404 4.05 -10.50 -28.13
CA GLY A 404 4.48 -11.86 -28.49
C GLY A 404 4.76 -12.77 -27.28
N PRO A 405 5.14 -14.05 -27.53
CA PRO A 405 5.45 -15.02 -26.48
C PRO A 405 6.79 -14.81 -25.77
N GLU A 406 7.68 -13.95 -26.30
CA GLU A 406 8.96 -13.61 -25.68
C GLU A 406 8.76 -12.50 -24.62
N ARG A 407 9.19 -12.79 -23.39
CA ARG A 407 9.07 -11.86 -22.24
C ARG A 407 10.14 -10.78 -22.27
N ASP A 408 9.93 -9.73 -21.47
CA ASP A 408 10.72 -8.50 -21.24
C ASP A 408 12.22 -8.69 -20.86
N ALA A 409 12.93 -9.62 -21.49
CA ALA A 409 14.32 -9.92 -21.18
C ALA A 409 15.25 -8.98 -21.95
N MET A 410 15.95 -8.13 -21.20
CA MET A 410 17.21 -7.57 -21.67
C MET A 410 18.21 -8.73 -21.84
N LEU A 411 18.74 -8.91 -23.05
CA LEU A 411 19.73 -9.94 -23.36
C LEU A 411 21.11 -9.29 -23.49
N ALA A 412 22.04 -9.69 -22.63
CA ALA A 412 23.44 -9.25 -22.66
C ALA A 412 24.38 -10.38 -22.23
N GLY A 413 25.60 -10.36 -22.76
CA GLY A 413 26.69 -11.26 -22.38
C GLY A 413 26.25 -12.73 -22.35
N PRO A 414 26.48 -13.48 -21.24
CA PRO A 414 26.17 -14.92 -21.18
C PRO A 414 24.70 -15.27 -21.47
N ALA A 415 23.76 -14.39 -21.14
CA ALA A 415 22.35 -14.61 -21.43
C ALA A 415 22.04 -14.49 -22.92
N LEU A 416 22.69 -13.55 -23.60
CA LEU A 416 22.62 -13.43 -25.05
C LEU A 416 23.34 -14.60 -25.73
N ASP A 417 24.49 -15.03 -25.23
CA ASP A 417 25.24 -16.17 -25.78
C ASP A 417 24.41 -17.46 -25.75
N ALA A 418 23.75 -17.72 -24.62
CA ALA A 418 22.87 -18.88 -24.47
C ALA A 418 21.63 -18.82 -25.40
N ALA A 419 21.15 -17.62 -25.72
CA ALA A 419 19.96 -17.39 -26.53
C ALA A 419 20.26 -16.93 -27.97
N ARG A 420 21.52 -16.93 -28.40
CA ARG A 420 21.99 -16.20 -29.60
C ARG A 420 21.23 -16.54 -30.87
N THR A 421 21.05 -17.83 -31.15
CA THR A 421 20.32 -18.30 -32.34
C THR A 421 18.87 -17.79 -32.35
N HIS A 422 18.23 -17.81 -31.18
CA HIS A 422 16.86 -17.36 -31.02
C HIS A 422 16.76 -15.83 -31.14
N ALA A 423 17.65 -15.09 -30.49
CA ALA A 423 17.72 -13.63 -30.58
C ALA A 423 17.95 -13.14 -32.03
N VAL A 424 18.84 -13.80 -32.79
CA VAL A 424 19.06 -13.49 -34.22
C VAL A 424 17.82 -13.78 -35.06
N ALA A 425 17.12 -14.89 -34.79
CA ALA A 425 15.88 -15.21 -35.49
C ALA A 425 14.79 -14.17 -35.20
N ALA A 426 14.59 -13.80 -33.92
CA ALA A 426 13.63 -12.79 -33.49
C ALA A 426 13.93 -11.41 -34.10
N LEU A 427 15.21 -10.99 -34.13
CA LEU A 427 15.65 -9.75 -34.77
C LEU A 427 15.34 -9.73 -36.27
N ARG A 428 15.47 -10.86 -36.97
CA ARG A 428 15.18 -10.94 -38.41
C ARG A 428 13.68 -11.00 -38.70
N GLU A 429 12.89 -11.61 -37.81
CA GLU A 429 11.45 -11.75 -37.99
C GLU A 429 10.72 -10.43 -37.70
N ARG A 430 11.05 -9.77 -36.59
CA ARG A 430 10.38 -8.55 -36.12
C ARG A 430 11.39 -7.48 -35.68
N PRO A 431 12.23 -6.97 -36.58
CA PRO A 431 13.33 -6.05 -36.24
C PRO A 431 12.87 -4.78 -35.51
N PHE A 432 11.71 -4.24 -35.85
CA PHE A 432 11.18 -3.01 -35.26
C PHE A 432 10.78 -3.12 -33.79
N ASP A 433 10.64 -4.34 -33.24
CA ASP A 433 10.34 -4.58 -31.83
C ASP A 433 11.60 -4.55 -30.94
N TRP A 434 12.78 -4.33 -31.52
CA TRP A 434 14.07 -4.39 -30.82
C TRP A 434 14.90 -3.13 -30.97
N VAL A 435 15.69 -2.86 -29.93
CA VAL A 435 16.82 -1.94 -29.98
C VAL A 435 18.09 -2.67 -29.55
N ALA A 436 19.21 -2.27 -30.15
CA ALA A 436 20.53 -2.62 -29.66
C ALA A 436 21.13 -1.40 -28.95
N GLN A 437 21.78 -1.61 -27.81
CA GLN A 437 22.42 -0.55 -27.02
C GLN A 437 23.85 -0.93 -26.69
N GLU A 438 24.74 0.06 -26.63
CA GLU A 438 26.05 -0.15 -26.02
C GLU A 438 25.90 -0.64 -24.59
N THR A 439 26.78 -1.55 -24.17
CA THR A 439 26.82 -2.00 -22.79
C THR A 439 27.21 -0.81 -21.91
N ALA A 440 26.30 -0.38 -21.03
CA ALA A 440 26.51 0.74 -20.12
C ALA A 440 26.71 0.23 -18.69
N PRO A 441 27.95 -0.12 -18.30
CA PRO A 441 28.19 -0.56 -16.94
C PRO A 441 27.98 0.62 -15.99
N LEU A 442 27.24 0.35 -14.92
CA LEU A 442 26.77 1.36 -13.98
C LEU A 442 27.82 1.68 -12.92
N SER A 443 27.86 2.94 -12.48
CA SER A 443 28.64 3.35 -11.31
C SER A 443 28.27 2.59 -10.05
N THR A 444 29.23 2.54 -9.11
CA THR A 444 29.06 1.91 -7.81
C THR A 444 28.90 2.92 -6.69
N MET A 445 28.14 2.54 -5.66
CA MET A 445 28.02 3.28 -4.41
C MET A 445 28.37 2.37 -3.23
N PRO A 446 28.74 2.92 -2.07
CA PRO A 446 29.05 2.11 -0.90
C PRO A 446 27.77 1.54 -0.28
N ALA A 447 27.75 0.23 -0.11
CA ALA A 447 26.74 -0.49 0.66
C ALA A 447 27.34 -0.98 1.98
N TRP A 448 26.52 -1.01 3.03
CA TRP A 448 26.91 -1.53 4.33
C TRP A 448 26.75 -3.05 4.36
N GLN A 449 27.84 -3.78 4.58
CA GLN A 449 27.83 -5.24 4.69
C GLN A 449 28.80 -5.68 5.80
N ASP A 450 28.27 -6.39 6.81
CA ASP A 450 29.04 -6.99 7.91
C ASP A 450 30.03 -6.02 8.59
N GLY A 451 29.59 -4.77 8.81
CA GLY A 451 30.39 -3.72 9.45
C GLY A 451 31.47 -3.09 8.56
N ARG A 452 31.41 -3.31 7.24
CA ARG A 452 32.33 -2.78 6.24
C ARG A 452 31.58 -2.16 5.06
N LEU A 453 32.27 -1.30 4.30
CA LEU A 453 31.75 -0.76 3.05
C LEU A 453 32.15 -1.65 1.87
N VAL A 454 31.20 -1.94 0.99
CA VAL A 454 31.44 -2.67 -0.26
C VAL A 454 30.85 -1.92 -1.44
N ALA A 455 31.56 -1.88 -2.57
CA ALA A 455 31.09 -1.23 -3.78
C ALA A 455 29.96 -2.05 -4.43
N ARG A 456 28.81 -1.42 -4.69
CA ARG A 456 27.65 -2.05 -5.33
C ARG A 456 27.06 -1.18 -6.43
N PRO A 457 26.74 -1.76 -7.61
CA PRO A 457 26.05 -1.03 -8.68
C PRO A 457 24.71 -0.48 -8.21
N PHE A 458 24.34 0.70 -8.70
CA PHE A 458 23.07 1.32 -8.38
C PHE A 458 22.42 2.03 -9.58
N VAL A 459 21.12 2.25 -9.49
CA VAL A 459 20.34 3.11 -10.40
C VAL A 459 19.44 4.01 -9.56
N MET A 460 19.36 5.28 -9.94
CA MET A 460 18.43 6.23 -9.35
C MET A 460 17.28 6.52 -10.30
N ARG A 461 16.06 6.62 -9.79
CA ARG A 461 14.94 7.24 -10.51
C ARG A 461 14.69 8.63 -9.98
N VAL A 462 14.96 9.63 -10.82
CA VAL A 462 14.76 11.05 -10.52
C VAL A 462 13.37 11.47 -11.00
N PHE A 463 12.67 12.29 -10.21
CA PHE A 463 11.31 12.75 -10.50
C PHE A 463 11.28 14.27 -10.71
N ALA A 464 10.50 14.72 -11.69
CA ALA A 464 10.19 16.12 -11.94
C ALA A 464 8.67 16.32 -12.01
N ALA A 465 8.18 17.33 -11.30
CA ALA A 465 6.78 17.73 -11.29
C ALA A 465 6.59 18.98 -12.16
N ALA A 466 5.52 19.02 -12.95
CA ALA A 466 5.11 20.22 -13.63
C ALA A 466 4.39 21.16 -12.64
N THR A 467 4.83 22.41 -12.60
CA THR A 467 4.31 23.46 -11.72
C THR A 467 3.94 24.69 -12.54
N PRO A 468 3.19 25.66 -11.98
CA PRO A 468 2.93 26.93 -12.66
C PRO A 468 4.21 27.68 -13.06
N GLU A 469 5.28 27.55 -12.27
CA GLU A 469 6.57 28.21 -12.49
C GLU A 469 7.54 27.42 -13.39
N GLY A 470 7.15 26.22 -13.83
CA GLY A 470 8.00 25.34 -14.66
C GLY A 470 8.17 23.95 -14.07
N TRP A 471 9.22 23.23 -14.47
CA TRP A 471 9.52 21.90 -13.93
C TRP A 471 10.31 22.02 -12.63
N ARG A 472 9.87 21.31 -11.59
CA ARG A 472 10.58 21.20 -10.31
C ARG A 472 11.04 19.78 -10.09
N VAL A 473 12.35 19.58 -9.90
CA VAL A 473 12.95 18.28 -9.61
C VAL A 473 12.86 18.00 -8.11
N LEU A 474 12.52 16.76 -7.73
CA LEU A 474 12.57 16.30 -6.34
C LEU A 474 14.03 16.32 -5.88
N PRO A 475 14.43 16.98 -4.77
CA PRO A 475 15.82 16.95 -4.28
C PRO A 475 16.15 15.62 -3.56
N SER A 476 15.91 14.52 -4.27
CA SER A 476 16.10 13.12 -3.91
C SER A 476 15.74 12.25 -5.12
N ALA A 477 15.93 10.94 -5.01
CA ALA A 477 15.56 9.98 -6.02
C ALA A 477 15.17 8.64 -5.38
N PHE A 478 14.47 7.79 -6.11
CA PHE A 478 14.30 6.39 -5.71
C PHE A 478 15.55 5.60 -6.13
N CYS A 479 16.44 5.33 -5.17
CA CYS A 479 17.68 4.60 -5.41
C CYS A 479 17.50 3.09 -5.16
N ARG A 480 18.03 2.30 -6.09
CA ARG A 480 18.09 0.84 -6.05
C ARG A 480 19.54 0.39 -6.15
N VAL A 481 19.93 -0.53 -5.30
CA VAL A 481 21.31 -0.99 -5.13
C VAL A 481 21.33 -2.52 -5.20
N ALA A 482 22.24 -3.07 -6.00
CA ALA A 482 22.43 -4.51 -6.08
C ALA A 482 22.97 -5.07 -4.75
N GLU A 483 22.34 -6.12 -4.21
CA GLU A 483 22.84 -6.78 -2.99
C GLU A 483 24.01 -7.72 -3.29
N ARG A 484 24.01 -8.33 -4.47
CA ARG A 484 24.99 -9.34 -4.91
C ARG A 484 25.59 -8.96 -6.26
N GLU A 485 26.76 -9.51 -6.54
CA GLU A 485 27.37 -9.36 -7.86
C GLU A 485 26.51 -9.99 -8.96
N GLY A 486 26.45 -9.32 -10.11
CA GLY A 486 25.64 -9.75 -11.26
C GLY A 486 24.15 -9.40 -11.18
N ALA A 487 23.65 -8.88 -10.05
CA ALA A 487 22.27 -8.39 -9.98
C ALA A 487 22.14 -7.02 -10.67
N ASP A 488 21.13 -6.88 -11.53
CA ASP A 488 20.81 -5.62 -12.21
C ASP A 488 19.83 -4.77 -11.35
N PRO A 489 20.25 -3.58 -10.86
CA PRO A 489 19.41 -2.70 -10.06
C PRO A 489 18.37 -1.89 -10.88
N SER A 490 18.22 -2.15 -12.18
CA SER A 490 17.24 -1.50 -13.05
C SER A 490 15.79 -1.70 -12.62
N GLU A 491 15.50 -2.78 -11.87
CA GLU A 491 14.16 -3.10 -11.35
C GLU A 491 14.19 -3.59 -9.90
N MET A 492 13.08 -3.38 -9.18
CA MET A 492 12.95 -3.85 -7.81
C MET A 492 12.59 -5.34 -7.79
N ARG A 493 13.54 -6.19 -7.37
CA ARG A 493 13.38 -7.65 -7.31
C ARG A 493 14.13 -8.20 -6.09
N ALA A 494 13.97 -9.50 -5.84
CA ALA A 494 14.76 -10.17 -4.80
C ALA A 494 16.27 -9.98 -5.06
N GLY A 495 17.02 -9.60 -4.04
CA GLY A 495 18.45 -9.27 -4.16
C GLY A 495 18.75 -7.82 -4.55
N ILE A 496 17.73 -6.94 -4.59
CA ILE A 496 17.89 -5.49 -4.73
C ILE A 496 17.45 -4.80 -3.44
N ARG A 497 18.28 -3.87 -2.94
CA ARG A 497 17.97 -3.01 -1.80
C ARG A 497 17.62 -1.61 -2.29
N SER A 498 16.86 -0.86 -1.50
CA SER A 498 16.62 0.55 -1.77
C SER A 498 17.52 1.42 -0.91
N ALA A 499 17.99 2.58 -1.39
CA ALA A 499 18.68 3.56 -0.56
C ALA A 499 17.92 4.89 -0.58
N ASP A 500 18.06 5.69 0.49
CA ASP A 500 17.72 7.11 0.42
C ASP A 500 18.79 7.85 -0.40
N VAL A 501 18.45 9.01 -0.95
CA VAL A 501 19.38 9.89 -1.66
C VAL A 501 19.40 11.23 -0.94
N TRP A 502 20.55 11.58 -0.40
CA TRP A 502 20.80 12.82 0.34
C TRP A 502 21.48 13.82 -0.57
N VAL A 503 20.68 14.76 -1.07
CA VAL A 503 21.18 15.96 -1.75
C VAL A 503 21.59 16.95 -0.67
N LEU A 504 22.87 17.29 -0.62
CA LEU A 504 23.41 18.21 0.35
C LEU A 504 23.22 19.66 -0.10
N SER A 505 23.07 20.56 0.87
CA SER A 505 23.09 22.01 0.66
C SER A 505 24.33 22.63 1.30
N ASP A 506 24.85 23.69 0.68
CA ASP A 506 25.97 24.44 1.24
C ASP A 506 25.55 25.29 2.45
N THR A 507 24.26 25.63 2.52
CA THR A 507 23.67 26.43 3.61
C THR A 507 22.63 25.61 4.38
N PRO A 508 22.33 25.98 5.64
CA PRO A 508 21.20 25.40 6.37
C PRO A 508 19.93 25.49 5.52
N VAL A 509 19.24 24.36 5.36
CA VAL A 509 18.03 24.27 4.54
C VAL A 509 16.83 24.70 5.38
N ASP A 510 15.98 25.53 4.80
CA ASP A 510 14.69 25.88 5.40
C ASP A 510 13.89 24.62 5.76
N THR A 511 12.99 24.74 6.73
CA THR A 511 12.11 23.64 7.16
C THR A 511 10.70 23.86 6.63
N PRO A 512 10.46 23.83 5.30
CA PRO A 512 9.11 23.96 4.77
C PRO A 512 8.30 22.78 5.29
N THR A 513 7.21 23.08 5.97
CA THR A 513 6.21 22.08 6.31
C THR A 513 5.23 21.98 5.14
N LEU A 514 4.55 20.84 4.98
CA LEU A 514 3.45 20.71 4.02
C LEU A 514 2.29 21.69 4.28
N VAL A 515 2.34 22.48 5.35
CA VAL A 515 1.30 23.43 5.75
C VAL A 515 1.08 24.47 4.66
N HIS A 516 -0.18 24.64 4.29
CA HIS A 516 -0.61 25.63 3.30
C HIS A 516 -0.22 27.04 3.74
N THR A 517 0.30 27.84 2.80
CA THR A 517 0.65 29.25 3.01
C THR A 517 -0.56 30.17 3.11
N SER A 518 -1.75 29.72 2.71
CA SER A 518 -3.01 30.45 2.89
C SER A 518 -3.77 29.94 4.12
N ALA A 519 -4.47 30.85 4.81
CA ALA A 519 -5.31 30.50 5.95
C ALA A 519 -6.35 29.44 5.51
N PRO A 520 -6.31 28.22 6.07
CA PRO A 520 -7.22 27.16 5.65
C PRO A 520 -8.66 27.54 6.04
N ARG A 521 -9.62 27.19 5.18
CA ARG A 521 -11.03 27.23 5.59
C ARG A 521 -11.24 26.21 6.70
N ILE A 522 -11.67 26.67 7.88
CA ILE A 522 -11.96 25.79 9.00
C ILE A 522 -13.08 24.83 8.61
N ARG A 523 -12.78 23.53 8.62
CA ARG A 523 -13.73 22.44 8.39
C ARG A 523 -13.65 21.49 9.57
N ARG A 524 -14.80 21.15 10.15
CA ARG A 524 -14.91 20.17 11.25
C ARG A 524 -15.25 18.76 10.78
N ILE A 525 -15.64 18.61 9.51
CA ILE A 525 -15.99 17.33 8.90
C ILE A 525 -14.97 17.05 7.79
N ALA A 526 -14.24 15.94 7.94
CA ALA A 526 -13.20 15.52 7.02
C ALA A 526 -13.81 14.91 5.75
N GLY A 527 -14.14 15.78 4.78
CA GLY A 527 -14.56 15.38 3.43
C GLY A 527 -15.74 14.41 3.40
N HIS A 528 -15.91 13.73 2.26
CA HIS A 528 -16.90 12.67 2.09
C HIS A 528 -16.17 11.32 2.00
N LEU A 529 -16.62 10.33 2.77
CA LEU A 529 -16.06 8.98 2.80
C LEU A 529 -16.46 8.23 1.51
N PRO A 530 -15.49 7.71 0.73
CA PRO A 530 -15.79 6.84 -0.40
C PRO A 530 -16.56 5.59 0.03
N SER A 531 -17.49 5.13 -0.80
CA SER A 531 -18.39 4.01 -0.45
C SER A 531 -17.64 2.70 -0.18
N ARG A 532 -16.64 2.35 -1.00
CA ARG A 532 -15.81 1.15 -0.78
C ARG A 532 -14.98 1.23 0.51
N ALA A 533 -14.48 2.41 0.84
CA ALA A 533 -13.78 2.60 2.12
C ALA A 533 -14.73 2.38 3.32
N ALA A 534 -15.99 2.80 3.18
CA ALA A 534 -17.02 2.54 4.19
C ALA A 534 -17.36 1.05 4.29
N ASP A 535 -17.50 0.35 3.17
CA ASP A 535 -17.74 -1.10 3.09
C ASP A 535 -16.60 -1.88 3.76
N ASN A 536 -15.37 -1.55 3.39
CA ASN A 536 -14.17 -2.13 3.99
C ASN A 536 -14.10 -1.87 5.50
N LEU A 537 -14.37 -0.65 5.98
CA LEU A 537 -14.38 -0.37 7.42
C LEU A 537 -15.48 -1.16 8.15
N PHE A 538 -16.65 -1.29 7.54
CA PHE A 538 -17.75 -2.09 8.07
C PHE A 538 -17.36 -3.56 8.24
N TRP A 539 -16.83 -4.19 7.18
CA TRP A 539 -16.34 -5.57 7.25
C TRP A 539 -15.14 -5.75 8.16
N PHE A 540 -14.23 -4.77 8.20
CA PHE A 540 -13.11 -4.78 9.14
C PHE A 540 -13.60 -4.95 10.58
N GLY A 541 -14.57 -4.14 11.01
CA GLY A 541 -15.18 -4.26 12.34
C GLY A 541 -15.82 -5.63 12.58
N ARG A 542 -16.54 -6.17 11.58
CA ARG A 542 -17.16 -7.50 11.66
C ARG A 542 -16.14 -8.61 11.82
N TYR A 543 -15.07 -8.63 11.02
CA TYR A 543 -14.04 -9.66 11.12
C TYR A 543 -13.27 -9.63 12.45
N LEU A 544 -13.03 -8.43 13.02
CA LEU A 544 -12.45 -8.32 14.35
C LEU A 544 -13.35 -8.95 15.42
N GLU A 545 -14.66 -8.70 15.34
CA GLU A 545 -15.63 -9.26 16.28
C GLU A 545 -15.78 -10.78 16.11
N ARG A 546 -15.78 -11.30 14.88
CA ARG A 546 -15.77 -12.74 14.61
C ARG A 546 -14.54 -13.42 15.21
N ALA A 547 -13.37 -12.81 15.06
CA ALA A 547 -12.15 -13.31 15.68
C ALA A 547 -12.29 -13.31 17.21
N GLU A 548 -12.81 -12.23 17.82
CA GLU A 548 -13.04 -12.15 19.26
C GLU A 548 -13.99 -13.26 19.74
N ALA A 549 -15.11 -13.45 19.06
CA ALA A 549 -16.14 -14.44 19.41
C ALA A 549 -15.60 -15.87 19.37
N VAL A 550 -14.84 -16.24 18.33
CA VAL A 550 -14.19 -17.56 18.24
C VAL A 550 -13.18 -17.76 19.37
N ILE A 551 -12.36 -16.74 19.68
CA ILE A 551 -11.37 -16.84 20.77
C ILE A 551 -12.07 -17.01 22.13
N ARG A 552 -13.17 -16.29 22.37
CA ARG A 552 -13.99 -16.44 23.58
C ARG A 552 -14.62 -17.83 23.70
N LEU A 553 -15.14 -18.40 22.61
CA LEU A 553 -15.61 -19.79 22.60
C LEU A 553 -14.50 -20.79 22.92
N VAL A 554 -13.29 -20.55 22.42
CA VAL A 554 -12.12 -21.39 22.76
C VAL A 554 -11.77 -21.29 24.24
N GLN A 555 -11.81 -20.08 24.84
CA GLN A 555 -11.60 -19.95 26.29
C GLN A 555 -12.68 -20.65 27.11
N ALA A 556 -13.95 -20.51 26.72
CA ALA A 556 -15.07 -21.19 27.38
C ALA A 556 -14.92 -22.72 27.29
N HIS A 557 -14.58 -23.24 26.11
CA HIS A 557 -14.28 -24.67 25.90
C HIS A 557 -13.16 -25.14 26.82
N LEU A 558 -12.01 -24.48 26.81
CA LEU A 558 -10.87 -24.89 27.64
C LEU A 558 -11.16 -24.75 29.15
N GLY A 559 -11.97 -23.77 29.56
CA GLY A 559 -12.41 -23.57 30.94
C GLY A 559 -13.29 -24.72 31.43
N VAL A 560 -14.36 -25.04 30.69
CA VAL A 560 -15.28 -26.15 30.99
C VAL A 560 -14.52 -27.48 31.12
N PHE A 561 -13.58 -27.75 30.20
CA PHE A 561 -12.76 -28.97 30.27
C PHE A 561 -11.85 -29.01 31.51
N THR A 562 -11.31 -27.88 31.94
CA THR A 562 -10.45 -27.81 33.13
C THR A 562 -11.26 -28.08 34.40
N GLU A 563 -12.45 -27.51 34.51
CA GLU A 563 -13.36 -27.73 35.64
C GLU A 563 -13.87 -29.18 35.68
N ALA A 564 -14.23 -29.75 34.53
CA ALA A 564 -14.65 -31.15 34.43
C ALA A 564 -13.55 -32.15 34.82
N VAL A 565 -12.29 -31.91 34.43
CA VAL A 565 -11.13 -32.74 34.84
C VAL A 565 -10.85 -32.60 36.35
N ALA A 566 -11.11 -31.44 36.94
CA ALA A 566 -10.98 -31.24 38.38
C ALA A 566 -12.12 -31.92 39.18
N ALA A 567 -13.32 -32.00 38.60
CA ALA A 567 -14.50 -32.60 39.20
C ALA A 567 -14.56 -34.13 39.05
N ASP A 568 -14.02 -34.70 37.96
CA ASP A 568 -14.10 -36.13 37.68
C ASP A 568 -12.85 -36.69 36.97
N ALA A 569 -12.49 -37.94 37.25
CA ALA A 569 -11.28 -38.58 36.70
C ALA A 569 -11.39 -38.95 35.20
N SER A 570 -12.60 -38.90 34.62
CA SER A 570 -12.88 -39.28 33.23
C SER A 570 -12.86 -38.14 32.22
N GLY A 571 -12.84 -36.86 32.66
CA GLY A 571 -12.68 -35.69 31.78
C GLY A 571 -13.53 -35.76 30.50
N GLU A 572 -14.81 -36.10 30.63
CA GLU A 572 -15.60 -36.56 29.49
C GLU A 572 -15.94 -35.43 28.52
N ALA A 573 -15.38 -35.53 27.31
CA ALA A 573 -15.72 -34.66 26.18
C ALA A 573 -17.19 -34.73 25.70
N GLY A 574 -18.03 -35.50 26.40
CA GLY A 574 -19.46 -35.68 26.16
C GLY A 574 -20.39 -34.87 27.05
N ALA A 575 -19.87 -33.99 27.93
CA ALA A 575 -20.73 -33.10 28.72
C ALA A 575 -21.61 -32.21 27.80
N PRO A 576 -22.92 -32.04 28.08
CA PRO A 576 -23.84 -31.31 27.19
C PRO A 576 -23.37 -29.90 26.80
N THR A 577 -22.90 -29.11 27.76
CA THR A 577 -22.37 -27.75 27.54
C THR A 577 -21.13 -27.76 26.63
N ALA A 578 -20.20 -28.70 26.87
CA ALA A 578 -19.01 -28.85 26.04
C ALA A 578 -19.38 -29.25 24.59
N LEU A 579 -20.34 -30.16 24.42
CA LEU A 579 -20.87 -30.53 23.10
C LEU A 579 -21.55 -29.35 22.40
N ALA A 580 -22.26 -28.50 23.15
CA ALA A 580 -22.89 -27.30 22.62
C ALA A 580 -21.87 -26.28 22.08
N ILE A 581 -20.77 -26.04 22.82
CA ILE A 581 -19.67 -25.17 22.35
C ILE A 581 -19.00 -25.75 21.09
N ARG A 582 -18.74 -27.07 21.08
CA ARG A 582 -18.14 -27.77 19.94
C ARG A 582 -19.02 -27.73 18.70
N ALA A 583 -20.33 -27.90 18.88
CA ALA A 583 -21.31 -27.80 17.79
C ALA A 583 -21.33 -26.39 17.21
N LEU A 584 -21.30 -25.35 18.05
CA LEU A 584 -21.28 -23.96 17.59
C LEU A 584 -19.98 -23.63 16.83
N LEU A 585 -18.82 -24.04 17.32
CA LEU A 585 -17.54 -23.89 16.60
C LEU A 585 -17.55 -24.61 15.25
N LYS A 586 -18.24 -25.75 15.15
CA LYS A 586 -18.39 -26.50 13.89
C LYS A 586 -19.35 -25.79 12.93
N GLU A 587 -20.46 -25.28 13.43
CA GLU A 587 -21.46 -24.52 12.68
C GLU A 587 -20.86 -23.25 12.07
N TRP A 588 -20.05 -22.53 12.83
CA TRP A 588 -19.31 -21.35 12.36
C TRP A 588 -18.16 -21.67 11.41
N GLY A 589 -17.92 -22.97 11.13
CA GLY A 589 -16.83 -23.40 10.28
C GLY A 589 -15.46 -23.04 10.87
N SER A 590 -15.35 -22.92 12.20
CA SER A 590 -14.10 -22.66 12.93
C SER A 590 -13.28 -23.93 13.15
N VAL A 591 -13.88 -25.12 13.02
CA VAL A 591 -13.22 -26.42 13.13
C VAL A 591 -13.67 -27.39 12.04
N SER A 592 -12.81 -28.33 11.68
CA SER A 592 -13.11 -29.36 10.67
C SER A 592 -14.04 -30.45 11.20
N ALA A 593 -13.96 -30.77 12.48
CA ALA A 593 -14.84 -31.74 13.14
C ALA A 593 -15.07 -31.39 14.62
N ALA A 594 -16.24 -31.72 15.16
CA ALA A 594 -16.62 -31.40 16.53
C ALA A 594 -16.09 -32.41 17.58
N ASP A 595 -15.69 -33.60 17.13
CA ASP A 595 -15.22 -34.74 17.94
C ASP A 595 -13.70 -34.75 18.17
N LEU A 596 -12.99 -33.72 17.72
CA LEU A 596 -11.56 -33.55 17.96
C LEU A 596 -11.22 -33.48 19.46
N GLY A 597 -10.02 -33.91 19.84
CA GLY A 597 -9.53 -33.77 21.22
C GLY A 597 -9.53 -32.29 21.68
N PRO A 598 -9.71 -31.97 22.98
CA PRO A 598 -9.88 -30.60 23.46
C PRO A 598 -8.81 -29.61 22.96
N ALA A 599 -7.53 -29.95 23.10
CA ALA A 599 -6.42 -29.14 22.60
C ALA A 599 -6.38 -29.05 21.06
N ALA A 600 -6.69 -30.13 20.34
CA ALA A 600 -6.70 -30.13 18.88
C ALA A 600 -7.81 -29.21 18.33
N LEU A 601 -8.99 -29.26 18.94
CA LEU A 601 -10.14 -28.43 18.59
C LEU A 601 -9.84 -26.94 18.83
N ALA A 602 -9.34 -26.59 20.02
CA ALA A 602 -8.93 -25.23 20.35
C ALA A 602 -7.78 -24.76 19.44
N GLY A 603 -6.82 -25.64 19.14
CA GLY A 603 -5.73 -25.39 18.21
C GLY A 603 -6.23 -25.02 16.81
N GLU A 604 -7.16 -25.80 16.27
CA GLU A 604 -7.75 -25.57 14.95
C GLU A 604 -8.62 -24.30 14.91
N ALA A 605 -9.46 -24.07 15.93
CA ALA A 605 -10.28 -22.87 16.03
C ALA A 605 -9.45 -21.57 16.11
N LEU A 606 -8.29 -21.59 16.78
CA LEU A 606 -7.40 -20.43 16.86
C LEU A 606 -6.56 -20.23 15.59
N SER A 607 -6.08 -21.31 14.98
CA SER A 607 -4.94 -21.24 14.04
C SER A 607 -5.11 -22.00 12.72
N GLY A 608 -6.28 -22.62 12.50
CA GLY A 608 -6.58 -23.39 11.30
C GLY A 608 -6.56 -22.53 10.05
N LYS A 609 -5.53 -22.69 9.20
CA LYS A 609 -5.36 -21.91 7.95
C LYS A 609 -6.33 -22.33 6.85
N THR A 610 -6.74 -23.59 6.85
CA THR A 610 -7.69 -24.17 5.89
C THR A 610 -9.14 -24.01 6.34
N VAL A 611 -9.34 -23.50 7.55
CA VAL A 611 -10.63 -23.41 8.21
C VAL A 611 -11.04 -21.93 8.22
N HIS A 612 -12.03 -21.61 7.39
CA HIS A 612 -12.37 -20.23 7.06
C HIS A 612 -12.95 -19.43 8.24
N GLY A 613 -13.56 -20.12 9.22
CA GLY A 613 -14.10 -19.52 10.45
C GLY A 613 -13.11 -19.49 11.62
N SER A 614 -11.82 -19.82 11.43
CA SER A 614 -10.85 -19.76 12.52
C SER A 614 -10.52 -18.31 12.90
N ALA A 615 -10.08 -18.08 14.14
CA ALA A 615 -9.67 -16.76 14.59
C ALA A 615 -8.53 -16.19 13.74
N LEU A 616 -7.58 -17.03 13.32
CA LEU A 616 -6.52 -16.64 12.40
C LEU A 616 -7.08 -16.22 11.04
N SER A 617 -8.02 -16.98 10.46
CA SER A 617 -8.64 -16.63 9.17
C SER A 617 -9.35 -15.29 9.22
N HIS A 618 -10.14 -15.03 10.28
CA HIS A 618 -10.78 -13.74 10.49
C HIS A 618 -9.77 -12.60 10.72
N GLY A 619 -8.72 -12.82 11.51
CA GLY A 619 -7.63 -11.86 11.69
C GLY A 619 -6.87 -11.55 10.40
N LEU A 620 -6.69 -12.55 9.53
CA LEU A 620 -6.08 -12.38 8.21
C LEU A 620 -6.98 -11.58 7.26
N GLU A 621 -8.30 -11.80 7.26
CA GLU A 621 -9.25 -10.99 6.50
C GLU A 621 -9.31 -9.55 7.00
N ALA A 622 -9.40 -9.34 8.31
CA ALA A 622 -9.32 -8.00 8.91
C ALA A 622 -8.03 -7.29 8.50
N ARG A 623 -6.90 -8.01 8.49
CA ARG A 623 -5.61 -7.46 8.05
C ARG A 623 -5.57 -7.18 6.55
N ARG A 624 -6.17 -8.03 5.71
CA ARG A 624 -6.27 -7.82 4.25
C ARG A 624 -7.06 -6.54 3.96
N ILE A 625 -8.17 -6.34 4.66
CA ILE A 625 -8.99 -5.13 4.55
C ILE A 625 -8.24 -3.92 5.08
N ALA A 626 -7.59 -4.02 6.25
CA ALA A 626 -6.77 -2.96 6.81
C ALA A 626 -5.63 -2.54 5.87
N ALA A 627 -5.06 -3.47 5.10
CA ALA A 627 -4.06 -3.16 4.09
C ALA A 627 -4.61 -2.22 3.00
N SER A 628 -5.89 -2.34 2.64
CA SER A 628 -6.55 -1.44 1.70
C SER A 628 -6.95 -0.07 2.30
N LEU A 629 -6.87 0.08 3.63
CA LEU A 629 -7.28 1.28 4.38
C LEU A 629 -6.12 1.94 5.14
N ARG A 630 -4.87 1.70 4.72
CA ARG A 630 -3.64 2.17 5.38
C ARG A 630 -3.57 3.69 5.55
N GLU A 631 -4.24 4.43 4.68
CA GLU A 631 -4.34 5.88 4.74
C GLU A 631 -5.33 6.39 5.80
N ARG A 632 -6.16 5.50 6.36
CA ARG A 632 -7.26 5.82 7.30
C ARG A 632 -7.12 5.19 8.68
N LEU A 633 -6.36 4.11 8.80
CA LEU A 633 -6.09 3.47 10.08
C LEU A 633 -4.83 4.08 10.74
N PRO A 634 -4.81 4.18 12.09
CA PRO A 634 -3.60 4.49 12.82
C PRO A 634 -2.46 3.53 12.46
N ALA A 635 -1.21 4.01 12.41
CA ALA A 635 -0.07 3.16 12.10
C ALA A 635 0.08 2.01 13.11
N GLU A 636 -0.26 2.27 14.38
CA GLU A 636 -0.25 1.31 15.47
C GLU A 636 -1.26 0.17 15.27
N SER A 637 -2.35 0.40 14.54
CA SER A 637 -3.34 -0.65 14.21
C SER A 637 -2.71 -1.74 13.35
N TRP A 638 -1.76 -1.39 12.47
CA TRP A 638 -1.04 -2.36 11.67
C TRP A 638 -0.15 -3.27 12.53
N ARG A 639 0.54 -2.69 13.52
CA ARG A 639 1.32 -3.45 14.51
C ARG A 639 0.42 -4.40 15.31
N ALA A 640 -0.69 -3.91 15.84
CA ALA A 640 -1.62 -4.75 16.62
C ALA A 640 -2.16 -5.94 15.80
N LEU A 641 -2.45 -5.74 14.50
CA LEU A 641 -2.87 -6.82 13.59
C LEU A 641 -1.72 -7.81 13.29
N ALA A 642 -0.48 -7.34 13.20
CA ALA A 642 0.68 -8.20 13.04
C ALA A 642 0.93 -9.05 14.30
N ASP A 643 0.86 -8.44 15.49
CA ASP A 643 1.01 -9.11 16.78
C ASP A 643 -0.11 -10.14 17.02
N LEU A 644 -1.36 -9.81 16.63
CA LEU A 644 -2.47 -10.75 16.65
C LEU A 644 -2.19 -11.96 15.74
N ARG A 645 -1.74 -11.74 14.50
CA ARG A 645 -1.37 -12.84 13.60
C ARG A 645 -0.25 -13.68 14.21
N ASP A 646 0.82 -13.06 14.69
CA ASP A 646 1.98 -13.78 15.20
C ASP A 646 1.62 -14.57 16.45
N THR A 647 0.73 -14.03 17.28
CA THR A 647 0.09 -14.74 18.40
C THR A 647 -0.87 -15.82 17.94
N LEU A 648 -1.42 -15.80 16.72
CA LEU A 648 -2.35 -16.81 16.21
C LEU A 648 -1.68 -17.86 15.31
N VAL A 649 -0.48 -17.66 14.79
CA VAL A 649 0.22 -18.66 13.95
C VAL A 649 0.98 -19.69 14.79
N TYR A 650 0.98 -20.96 14.36
CA TYR A 650 1.80 -22.04 14.94
C TYR A 650 2.99 -22.39 14.05
N ALA A 651 4.08 -22.83 14.70
CA ALA A 651 5.14 -23.56 14.02
C ALA A 651 4.64 -24.96 13.61
N GLU A 652 5.08 -25.44 12.45
CA GLU A 652 4.76 -26.80 12.00
C GLU A 652 5.30 -27.84 12.99
N GLY A 653 4.48 -28.84 13.31
CA GLY A 653 4.84 -29.90 14.28
C GLY A 653 4.73 -29.50 15.75
N TRP A 654 4.30 -28.28 16.07
CA TRP A 654 4.01 -27.89 17.45
C TRP A 654 2.71 -28.53 17.94
N ALA A 655 2.78 -29.28 19.05
CA ALA A 655 1.63 -29.90 19.72
C ALA A 655 1.38 -29.20 21.08
N PRO A 656 0.57 -28.12 21.10
CA PRO A 656 0.37 -27.33 22.31
C PRO A 656 -0.54 -28.01 23.33
N THR A 657 -0.31 -27.75 24.61
CA THR A 657 -1.22 -28.14 25.70
C THR A 657 -2.39 -27.18 25.82
N GLU A 658 -3.46 -27.60 26.50
CA GLU A 658 -4.65 -26.77 26.78
C GLU A 658 -4.27 -25.45 27.47
N ALA A 659 -3.38 -25.48 28.47
CA ALA A 659 -2.92 -24.29 29.18
C ALA A 659 -2.15 -23.31 28.27
N GLN A 660 -1.34 -23.83 27.34
CA GLN A 660 -0.62 -22.99 26.37
C GLN A 660 -1.59 -22.32 25.39
N LEU A 661 -2.62 -23.04 24.95
CA LEU A 661 -3.68 -22.53 24.09
C LEU A 661 -4.52 -21.46 24.80
N PHE A 662 -4.87 -21.68 26.07
CA PHE A 662 -5.60 -20.71 26.89
C PHE A 662 -4.84 -19.38 27.01
N GLY A 663 -3.56 -19.43 27.40
CA GLY A 663 -2.74 -18.20 27.50
C GLY A 663 -2.53 -17.50 26.15
N LYS A 664 -2.59 -18.24 25.03
CA LYS A 664 -2.54 -17.67 23.68
C LYS A 664 -3.85 -16.98 23.30
N ALA A 665 -4.99 -17.59 23.65
CA ALA A 665 -6.31 -16.97 23.51
C ALA A 665 -6.40 -15.66 24.30
N GLU A 666 -5.92 -15.63 25.55
CA GLU A 666 -5.86 -14.42 26.37
C GLU A 666 -5.03 -13.30 25.72
N ARG A 667 -3.82 -13.62 25.24
CA ARG A 667 -2.99 -12.63 24.53
C ARG A 667 -3.66 -12.13 23.25
N ALA A 668 -4.30 -13.02 22.48
CA ALA A 668 -5.01 -12.64 21.26
C ALA A 668 -6.18 -11.68 21.56
N LEU A 669 -6.95 -11.92 22.63
CA LEU A 669 -7.97 -10.97 23.10
C LEU A 669 -7.36 -9.64 23.55
N GLY A 670 -6.21 -9.67 24.22
CA GLY A 670 -5.46 -8.45 24.57
C GLY A 670 -5.11 -7.61 23.33
N HIS A 671 -4.67 -8.24 22.24
CA HIS A 671 -4.40 -7.54 20.98
C HIS A 671 -5.67 -6.98 20.32
N LEU A 672 -6.79 -7.71 20.34
CA LEU A 672 -8.07 -7.22 19.82
C LEU A 672 -8.62 -6.05 20.65
N ALA A 673 -8.51 -6.12 21.98
CA ALA A 673 -8.88 -5.03 22.87
C ALA A 673 -8.02 -3.78 22.63
N ALA A 674 -6.70 -3.95 22.49
CA ALA A 674 -5.79 -2.86 22.14
C ALA A 674 -6.14 -2.23 20.79
N LEU A 675 -6.47 -3.05 19.78
CA LEU A 675 -6.91 -2.58 18.48
C LEU A 675 -8.23 -1.79 18.56
N SER A 676 -9.21 -2.27 19.33
CA SER A 676 -10.47 -1.55 19.57
C SER A 676 -10.22 -0.20 20.26
N GLY A 677 -9.30 -0.15 21.23
CA GLY A 677 -8.89 1.09 21.88
C GLY A 677 -8.22 2.08 20.92
N LEU A 678 -7.29 1.60 20.08
CA LEU A 678 -6.64 2.42 19.04
C LEU A 678 -7.65 3.00 18.05
N ILE A 679 -8.63 2.21 17.62
CA ILE A 679 -9.72 2.68 16.73
C ILE A 679 -10.55 3.75 17.43
N HIS A 680 -10.86 3.57 18.72
CA HIS A 680 -11.70 4.50 19.48
C HIS A 680 -11.00 5.84 19.77
N GLU A 681 -9.72 5.81 20.13
CA GLU A 681 -8.97 6.99 20.58
C GLU A 681 -8.26 7.73 19.43
N ASN A 682 -7.76 7.02 18.42
CA ASN A 682 -6.87 7.61 17.41
C ASN A 682 -7.53 7.85 16.05
N MET A 683 -8.72 7.29 15.79
CA MET A 683 -9.50 7.67 14.61
C MET A 683 -10.40 8.85 14.95
N GLY A 684 -10.44 9.87 14.08
CA GLY A 684 -11.44 10.92 14.21
C GLY A 684 -12.85 10.33 14.10
N HIS A 685 -13.76 10.70 15.03
CA HIS A 685 -15.15 10.20 15.13
C HIS A 685 -16.09 10.73 14.02
N ALA A 686 -15.56 10.81 12.81
CA ALA A 686 -16.27 11.03 11.56
C ALA A 686 -16.86 9.70 11.03
N ALA A 687 -17.36 9.72 9.79
CA ALA A 687 -18.04 8.57 9.20
C ALA A 687 -17.22 7.27 9.21
N GLY A 688 -15.91 7.33 8.99
CA GLY A 688 -15.06 6.12 8.91
C GLY A 688 -15.06 5.30 10.20
N TRP A 689 -14.85 5.97 11.34
CA TRP A 689 -14.94 5.33 12.66
C TRP A 689 -16.33 4.72 12.91
N ARG A 690 -17.40 5.42 12.50
CA ARG A 690 -18.79 4.93 12.65
C ARG A 690 -19.03 3.63 11.91
N PHE A 691 -18.51 3.46 10.69
CA PHE A 691 -18.66 2.21 9.95
C PHE A 691 -17.89 1.06 10.59
N ALA A 692 -16.65 1.31 11.06
CA ALA A 692 -15.88 0.30 11.78
C ALA A 692 -16.57 -0.16 13.07
N ASP A 693 -17.04 0.78 13.88
CA ASP A 693 -17.73 0.46 15.13
C ASP A 693 -19.11 -0.18 14.89
N MET A 694 -19.87 0.31 13.90
CA MET A 694 -21.16 -0.27 13.53
C MET A 694 -21.03 -1.71 13.02
N GLY A 695 -20.00 -2.02 12.23
CA GLY A 695 -19.71 -3.40 11.81
C GLY A 695 -19.46 -4.31 13.01
N ARG A 696 -18.59 -3.89 13.93
CA ARG A 696 -18.32 -4.61 15.18
C ARG A 696 -19.59 -4.85 16.01
N ARG A 697 -20.40 -3.81 16.19
CA ARG A 697 -21.64 -3.88 17.00
C ARG A 697 -22.69 -4.79 16.40
N ILE A 698 -22.88 -4.76 15.08
CA ILE A 698 -23.83 -5.65 14.40
C ILE A 698 -23.38 -7.10 14.55
N GLU A 699 -22.10 -7.39 14.29
CA GLU A 699 -21.59 -8.74 14.46
C GLU A 699 -21.68 -9.21 15.91
N ARG A 700 -21.42 -8.32 16.88
CA ARG A 700 -21.54 -8.65 18.30
C ARG A 700 -22.98 -8.99 18.68
N ALA A 701 -23.95 -8.20 18.20
CA ALA A 701 -25.36 -8.48 18.44
C ALA A 701 -25.78 -9.84 17.87
N ILE A 702 -25.32 -10.16 16.65
CA ILE A 702 -25.56 -11.47 16.01
C ILE A 702 -24.95 -12.59 16.85
N ASN A 703 -23.67 -12.48 17.20
CA ASN A 703 -22.97 -13.48 18.01
C ASN A 703 -23.64 -13.67 19.38
N THR A 704 -24.05 -12.59 20.05
CA THR A 704 -24.75 -12.66 21.34
C THR A 704 -26.13 -13.33 21.20
N CYS A 705 -26.87 -13.11 20.10
CA CYS A 705 -28.12 -13.85 19.84
C CYS A 705 -27.84 -15.35 19.64
N SER A 706 -26.83 -15.70 18.86
CA SER A 706 -26.41 -17.09 18.64
C SER A 706 -25.96 -17.77 19.94
N PHE A 707 -25.23 -17.06 20.81
CA PHE A 707 -24.87 -17.54 22.14
C PHE A 707 -26.10 -17.74 23.03
N ALA A 708 -27.02 -16.78 23.07
CA ALA A 708 -28.24 -16.88 23.85
C ALA A 708 -29.13 -18.04 23.38
N LEU A 709 -29.24 -18.25 22.07
CA LEU A 709 -29.97 -19.37 21.48
C LEU A 709 -29.41 -20.71 21.96
N ARG A 710 -28.08 -20.81 22.09
CA ARG A 710 -27.40 -22.05 22.50
C ARG A 710 -27.38 -22.27 24.01
N PHE A 711 -27.22 -21.21 24.80
CA PHE A 711 -26.88 -21.29 26.24
C PHE A 711 -27.94 -20.68 27.17
N CYS A 712 -29.03 -20.11 26.65
CA CYS A 712 -30.17 -19.59 27.42
C CYS A 712 -31.52 -20.22 27.01
N GLY A 713 -31.49 -21.47 26.54
CA GLY A 713 -32.71 -22.26 26.30
C GLY A 713 -33.51 -22.51 27.59
N GLU A 714 -34.75 -22.98 27.44
CA GLU A 714 -35.64 -23.27 28.59
C GLU A 714 -35.04 -24.30 29.56
N GLU A 715 -34.31 -25.27 29.03
CA GLU A 715 -33.63 -26.34 29.78
C GLU A 715 -32.14 -26.02 30.06
N ALA A 716 -31.74 -24.75 29.99
CA ALA A 716 -30.34 -24.35 30.20
C ALA A 716 -29.86 -24.69 31.62
N SER A 717 -28.73 -25.39 31.70
CA SER A 717 -28.09 -25.71 32.98
C SER A 717 -27.40 -24.48 33.59
N ALA A 718 -27.03 -24.56 34.86
CA ALA A 718 -26.23 -23.50 35.50
C ALA A 718 -24.86 -23.31 34.81
N GLU A 719 -24.29 -24.37 34.21
CA GLU A 719 -23.04 -24.31 33.46
C GLU A 719 -23.24 -23.58 32.12
N ASP A 720 -24.33 -23.87 31.40
CA ASP A 720 -24.70 -23.15 30.15
C ASP A 720 -24.85 -21.65 30.42
N LEU A 721 -25.60 -21.30 31.47
CA LEU A 721 -25.78 -19.90 31.86
C LEU A 721 -24.46 -19.24 32.30
N GLY A 722 -23.57 -20.00 32.96
CA GLY A 722 -22.21 -19.56 33.28
C GLY A 722 -21.35 -19.28 32.04
N VAL A 723 -21.45 -20.13 31.01
CA VAL A 723 -20.80 -19.94 29.71
C VAL A 723 -21.36 -18.70 29.02
N MET A 724 -22.68 -18.50 29.00
CA MET A 724 -23.29 -17.30 28.43
C MET A 724 -22.76 -16.02 29.10
N LEU A 725 -22.69 -16.01 30.43
CA LEU A 725 -22.14 -14.90 31.19
C LEU A 725 -20.66 -14.62 30.86
N SER A 726 -19.87 -15.66 30.61
CA SER A 726 -18.46 -15.54 30.18
C SER A 726 -18.35 -14.96 28.76
N LEU A 727 -19.14 -15.46 27.83
CA LEU A 727 -19.16 -15.00 26.42
C LEU A 727 -19.62 -13.53 26.32
N ALA A 728 -20.60 -13.13 27.15
CA ALA A 728 -21.07 -11.76 27.27
C ALA A 728 -20.21 -10.88 28.19
N ASP A 729 -19.10 -11.39 28.75
CA ASP A 729 -18.19 -10.68 29.68
C ASP A 729 -18.94 -10.01 30.85
N SER A 730 -19.96 -10.70 31.37
CA SER A 730 -20.94 -10.15 32.30
C SER A 730 -20.92 -10.85 33.67
N GLN A 731 -19.96 -11.75 33.94
CA GLN A 731 -19.86 -12.47 35.21
C GLN A 731 -19.74 -11.54 36.42
N ILE A 732 -18.91 -10.49 36.33
CA ILE A 732 -18.74 -9.50 37.41
C ILE A 732 -20.03 -8.69 37.63
N ALA A 733 -20.65 -8.23 36.54
CA ALA A 733 -21.90 -7.47 36.59
C ALA A 733 -23.05 -8.32 37.18
N TYR A 734 -23.13 -9.60 36.79
CA TYR A 734 -24.10 -10.54 37.34
C TYR A 734 -23.92 -10.69 38.85
N GLY A 735 -22.69 -11.00 39.30
CA GLY A 735 -22.41 -11.20 40.72
C GLY A 735 -22.63 -9.96 41.58
N ALA A 736 -22.50 -8.76 41.00
CA ALA A 736 -22.83 -7.51 41.68
C ALA A 736 -24.35 -7.26 41.79
N ARG A 737 -25.14 -7.71 40.81
CA ARG A 737 -26.60 -7.46 40.73
C ARG A 737 -27.45 -8.56 41.37
N TYR A 738 -26.97 -9.80 41.32
CA TYR A 738 -27.71 -10.99 41.77
C TYR A 738 -26.88 -11.77 42.80
N LEU A 739 -27.40 -11.86 44.03
CA LEU A 739 -26.72 -12.49 45.17
C LEU A 739 -26.99 -14.00 45.28
N VAL A 740 -27.95 -14.53 44.51
CA VAL A 740 -28.46 -15.91 44.66
C VAL A 740 -28.60 -16.55 43.28
N GLY A 741 -27.88 -17.65 43.05
CA GLY A 741 -28.05 -18.56 41.91
C GLY A 741 -27.93 -17.94 40.51
N VAL A 742 -27.71 -18.77 39.50
CA VAL A 742 -27.80 -18.32 38.10
C VAL A 742 -29.21 -18.64 37.59
N SER A 743 -29.94 -17.65 37.08
CA SER A 743 -31.28 -17.85 36.50
C SER A 743 -31.28 -17.48 35.02
N ARG A 744 -32.05 -18.23 34.22
CA ARG A 744 -32.19 -17.99 32.78
C ARG A 744 -32.63 -16.56 32.49
N ASP A 745 -33.71 -16.11 33.10
CA ASP A 745 -34.29 -14.79 32.82
C ASP A 745 -33.34 -13.65 33.19
N ALA A 746 -32.59 -13.78 34.30
CA ALA A 746 -31.62 -12.77 34.71
C ALA A 746 -30.41 -12.70 33.76
N VAL A 747 -29.95 -13.85 33.26
CA VAL A 747 -28.86 -13.92 32.27
C VAL A 747 -29.33 -13.43 30.90
N CYS A 748 -30.53 -13.81 30.47
CA CYS A 748 -31.14 -13.37 29.23
C CYS A 748 -31.39 -11.85 29.24
N ASP A 749 -31.98 -11.30 30.32
CA ASP A 749 -32.15 -9.85 30.52
C ASP A 749 -30.80 -9.13 30.35
N MET A 750 -29.77 -9.59 31.04
CA MET A 750 -28.48 -8.92 31.01
C MET A 750 -27.74 -9.04 29.67
N ALA A 751 -27.89 -10.16 28.95
CA ALA A 751 -27.23 -10.40 27.68
C ALA A 751 -27.99 -9.83 26.47
N VAL A 752 -29.32 -9.73 26.54
CA VAL A 752 -30.15 -9.30 25.41
C VAL A 752 -30.73 -7.91 25.65
N LEU A 753 -31.29 -7.66 26.82
CA LEU A 753 -32.16 -6.49 27.08
C LEU A 753 -31.48 -5.33 27.82
N ASP A 754 -30.43 -5.57 28.61
CA ASP A 754 -29.82 -4.55 29.48
C ASP A 754 -29.12 -3.45 28.67
N PRO A 755 -29.65 -2.22 28.60
CA PRO A 755 -29.07 -1.14 27.80
C PRO A 755 -27.78 -0.58 28.40
N ASN A 756 -27.41 -0.95 29.62
CA ASN A 756 -26.18 -0.48 30.28
C ASN A 756 -25.02 -1.48 30.16
N ASN A 757 -25.29 -2.69 29.66
CA ASN A 757 -24.26 -3.69 29.42
C ASN A 757 -23.64 -3.49 28.02
N PRO A 758 -22.33 -3.15 27.91
CA PRO A 758 -21.69 -2.89 26.62
C PRO A 758 -21.66 -4.06 25.64
N ARG A 759 -21.99 -5.29 26.08
CA ARG A 759 -22.09 -6.49 25.25
C ARG A 759 -23.52 -6.94 24.96
N SER A 760 -24.52 -6.33 25.58
CA SER A 760 -25.90 -6.72 25.31
C SER A 760 -26.35 -6.34 23.91
N VAL A 761 -27.34 -7.07 23.40
CA VAL A 761 -27.98 -6.78 22.12
C VAL A 761 -28.63 -5.37 22.14
N ALA A 762 -29.31 -5.02 23.23
CA ALA A 762 -29.91 -3.70 23.43
C ALA A 762 -28.90 -2.55 23.31
N TYR A 763 -27.75 -2.65 23.98
CA TYR A 763 -26.70 -1.64 23.87
C TYR A 763 -26.13 -1.54 22.45
N GLN A 764 -25.92 -2.68 21.77
CA GLN A 764 -25.45 -2.66 20.39
C GLN A 764 -26.41 -1.90 19.49
N ILE A 765 -27.71 -2.20 19.56
CA ILE A 765 -28.74 -1.57 18.71
C ILE A 765 -28.87 -0.07 18.98
N GLN A 766 -28.81 0.37 20.24
CA GLN A 766 -28.82 1.79 20.57
C GLN A 766 -27.63 2.53 19.96
N ALA A 767 -26.43 1.96 20.07
CA ALA A 767 -25.24 2.56 19.49
C ALA A 767 -25.24 2.54 17.97
N ILE A 768 -25.72 1.46 17.33
CA ILE A 768 -25.91 1.39 15.87
C ILE A 768 -26.85 2.50 15.41
N THR A 769 -27.98 2.71 16.11
CA THR A 769 -28.94 3.77 15.81
C THR A 769 -28.29 5.16 15.89
N ALA A 770 -27.53 5.42 16.96
CA ALA A 770 -26.78 6.68 17.12
C ALA A 770 -25.72 6.89 16.02
N HIS A 771 -25.08 5.83 15.52
CA HIS A 771 -24.18 5.93 14.37
C HIS A 771 -24.95 6.29 13.10
N LEU A 772 -26.07 5.62 12.83
CA LEU A 772 -26.88 5.83 11.64
C LEU A 772 -27.44 7.25 11.58
N ASP A 773 -27.86 7.82 12.70
CA ASP A 773 -28.40 9.19 12.78
C ASP A 773 -27.36 10.26 12.45
N ALA A 774 -26.08 9.99 12.77
CA ALA A 774 -24.97 10.89 12.47
C ALA A 774 -24.43 10.78 11.04
N LEU A 775 -24.91 9.82 10.24
CA LEU A 775 -24.52 9.66 8.84
C LEU A 775 -25.38 10.51 7.89
N PRO A 776 -24.86 10.89 6.71
CA PRO A 776 -25.60 11.70 5.75
C PRO A 776 -26.77 10.94 5.11
N ALA A 777 -27.94 11.58 5.05
CA ALA A 777 -29.08 11.13 4.27
C ALA A 777 -28.93 11.51 2.78
N LEU A 778 -29.50 10.71 1.86
CA LEU A 778 -29.54 11.04 0.43
C LEU A 778 -30.73 11.98 0.10
N ALA A 779 -31.87 11.75 0.73
CA ALA A 779 -33.07 12.56 0.59
C ALA A 779 -33.14 13.64 1.68
N ALA A 780 -33.66 14.81 1.31
CA ALA A 780 -33.94 15.93 2.21
C ALA A 780 -35.45 16.09 2.47
N ASP A 781 -36.22 15.02 2.31
CA ASP A 781 -37.68 14.98 2.48
C ASP A 781 -38.13 14.79 3.95
N GLY A 782 -37.17 14.53 4.85
CA GLY A 782 -37.42 14.30 6.28
C GLY A 782 -37.90 12.89 6.62
N LEU A 783 -38.02 11.98 5.65
CA LEU A 783 -38.44 10.60 5.89
C LEU A 783 -37.23 9.72 6.26
N PRO A 784 -37.35 8.82 7.27
CA PRO A 784 -36.28 7.92 7.63
C PRO A 784 -36.06 6.85 6.55
N GLU A 785 -34.82 6.74 6.10
CA GLU A 785 -34.37 5.72 5.15
C GLU A 785 -34.63 4.29 5.70
N ALA A 786 -34.73 3.30 4.81
CA ALA A 786 -35.18 1.94 5.16
C ALA A 786 -34.36 1.27 6.28
N HIS A 787 -33.02 1.39 6.25
CA HIS A 787 -32.13 0.83 7.29
C HIS A 787 -32.30 1.53 8.64
N ARG A 788 -32.59 2.84 8.67
CA ARG A 788 -32.90 3.57 9.91
C ARG A 788 -34.22 3.09 10.52
N ARG A 789 -35.24 2.87 9.69
CA ARG A 789 -36.52 2.30 10.15
C ARG A 789 -36.36 0.91 10.74
N ARG A 790 -35.51 0.05 10.14
CA ARG A 790 -35.20 -1.28 10.68
C ARG A 790 -34.49 -1.20 12.03
N ALA A 791 -33.46 -0.37 12.15
CA ALA A 791 -32.76 -0.17 13.42
C ALA A 791 -33.69 0.33 14.53
N LEU A 792 -34.57 1.29 14.21
CA LEU A 792 -35.57 1.78 15.15
C LEU A 792 -36.57 0.68 15.57
N ALA A 793 -37.04 -0.14 14.64
CA ALA A 793 -37.94 -1.25 14.96
C ALA A 793 -37.30 -2.24 15.95
N LEU A 794 -36.04 -2.64 15.71
CA LEU A 794 -35.28 -3.50 16.61
C LEU A 794 -35.11 -2.88 18.00
N ALA A 795 -34.81 -1.58 18.05
CA ALA A 795 -34.66 -0.86 19.31
C ALA A 795 -35.97 -0.84 20.12
N VAL A 796 -37.10 -0.61 19.45
CA VAL A 796 -38.43 -0.62 20.08
C VAL A 796 -38.75 -1.99 20.63
N THR A 797 -38.55 -3.07 19.85
CA THR A 797 -38.79 -4.44 20.31
C THR A 797 -38.04 -4.74 21.60
N LEU A 798 -36.73 -4.46 21.65
CA LEU A 798 -35.91 -4.68 22.86
C LEU A 798 -36.39 -3.86 24.07
N GLN A 799 -36.86 -2.63 23.86
CA GLN A 799 -37.32 -1.75 24.94
C GLN A 799 -38.69 -2.14 25.49
N THR A 800 -39.49 -2.88 24.73
CA THR A 800 -40.87 -3.25 25.10
C THR A 800 -41.04 -4.70 25.52
N SER A 801 -40.00 -5.52 25.39
CA SER A 801 -40.03 -6.95 25.70
C SER A 801 -39.45 -7.26 27.08
N GLU A 802 -39.88 -8.37 27.65
CA GLU A 802 -39.32 -8.97 28.87
C GLU A 802 -38.44 -10.18 28.52
N ALA A 803 -37.61 -10.65 29.46
CA ALA A 803 -36.71 -11.78 29.22
C ALA A 803 -37.44 -13.08 28.82
N ALA A 804 -38.68 -13.25 29.27
CA ALA A 804 -39.53 -14.38 28.91
C ALA A 804 -39.97 -14.36 27.43
N ASP A 805 -39.97 -13.20 26.77
CA ASP A 805 -40.36 -13.08 25.35
C ASP A 805 -39.26 -13.54 24.37
N PHE A 806 -38.05 -13.81 24.86
CA PHE A 806 -36.90 -14.25 24.05
C PHE A 806 -36.70 -15.76 24.18
N ASP A 807 -37.61 -16.52 23.57
CA ASP A 807 -37.43 -17.94 23.29
C ASP A 807 -36.53 -18.18 22.07
N ALA A 808 -36.33 -19.45 21.68
CA ALA A 808 -35.48 -19.80 20.55
C ALA A 808 -35.95 -19.18 19.22
N GLU A 809 -37.26 -19.20 18.94
CA GLU A 809 -37.82 -18.64 17.70
C GLU A 809 -37.66 -17.12 17.65
N ALA A 810 -37.87 -16.45 18.79
CA ALA A 810 -37.67 -15.01 18.91
C ALA A 810 -36.20 -14.61 18.70
N LEU A 811 -35.26 -15.36 19.26
CA LEU A 811 -33.82 -15.12 19.09
C LEU A 811 -33.36 -15.35 17.64
N GLU A 812 -33.81 -16.43 17.00
CA GLU A 812 -33.52 -16.71 15.57
C GLU A 812 -34.09 -15.60 14.66
N ARG A 813 -35.32 -15.15 14.92
CA ARG A 813 -35.93 -14.03 14.20
C ARG A 813 -35.13 -12.74 14.40
N PHE A 814 -34.70 -12.45 15.62
CA PHE A 814 -33.93 -11.26 15.93
C PHE A 814 -32.55 -11.26 15.26
N GLU A 815 -31.90 -12.43 15.21
CA GLU A 815 -30.67 -12.65 14.45
C GLU A 815 -30.88 -12.36 12.95
N SER A 816 -31.96 -12.89 12.36
CA SER A 816 -32.32 -12.61 10.97
C SER A 816 -32.59 -11.12 10.69
N ASP A 817 -33.25 -10.42 11.62
CA ASP A 817 -33.50 -8.98 11.51
C ASP A 817 -32.20 -8.16 11.59
N LEU A 818 -31.23 -8.58 12.40
CA LEU A 818 -29.89 -7.97 12.48
C LEU A 818 -29.11 -8.15 11.17
N GLU A 819 -29.17 -9.32 10.54
CA GLU A 819 -28.63 -9.53 9.19
C GLU A 819 -29.35 -8.66 8.17
N GLY A 820 -30.67 -8.55 8.28
CA GLY A 820 -31.50 -7.66 7.48
C GLY A 820 -31.10 -6.19 7.63
N LEU A 821 -30.73 -5.74 8.83
CA LEU A 821 -30.19 -4.40 9.07
C LEU A 821 -28.83 -4.23 8.40
N ALA A 822 -27.92 -5.20 8.53
CA ALA A 822 -26.61 -5.16 7.87
C ALA A 822 -26.74 -5.05 6.35
N ASN A 823 -27.62 -5.84 5.75
CA ASN A 823 -27.92 -5.80 4.31
C ASN A 823 -28.54 -4.46 3.89
N GLY A 824 -29.38 -3.86 4.73
CA GLY A 824 -29.95 -2.53 4.51
C GLY A 824 -28.87 -1.43 4.51
N ILE A 825 -27.92 -1.50 5.45
CA ILE A 825 -26.76 -0.59 5.51
C ILE A 825 -25.91 -0.74 4.25
N ALA A 826 -25.61 -1.98 3.85
CA ALA A 826 -24.80 -2.25 2.67
C ALA A 826 -25.44 -1.73 1.39
N SER A 827 -26.73 -2.04 1.19
CA SER A 827 -27.49 -1.58 0.02
C SER A 827 -27.52 -0.05 -0.10
N ARG A 828 -27.52 0.66 1.04
CA ARG A 828 -27.58 2.12 1.07
C ARG A 828 -26.23 2.81 0.90
N TYR A 829 -25.18 2.30 1.52
CA TYR A 829 -23.89 3.01 1.61
C TYR A 829 -22.81 2.41 0.74
N PHE A 830 -22.93 1.15 0.33
CA PHE A 830 -21.92 0.38 -0.43
C PHE A 830 -22.46 -0.02 -1.82
N PRO A 831 -22.89 0.93 -2.66
CA PRO A 831 -23.47 0.59 -3.95
C PRO A 831 -22.41 -0.01 -4.90
N ASN A 832 -22.48 -1.33 -5.08
CA ASN A 832 -21.67 -2.10 -6.02
C ASN A 832 -22.45 -2.32 -7.34
N GLY A 833 -21.75 -2.39 -8.47
CA GLY A 833 -22.35 -2.75 -9.75
C GLY A 833 -23.33 -1.71 -10.36
N PRO A 834 -24.23 -2.13 -11.28
CA PRO A 834 -25.12 -1.23 -12.03
C PRO A 834 -26.23 -0.57 -11.19
N ASP A 835 -26.57 -1.12 -10.01
CA ASP A 835 -27.56 -0.52 -9.10
C ASP A 835 -27.07 0.79 -8.47
N ALA A 836 -25.77 1.05 -8.52
CA ALA A 836 -25.16 2.30 -8.07
C ALA A 836 -25.48 3.53 -8.94
N LEU A 837 -26.05 3.31 -10.13
CA LEU A 837 -26.51 4.39 -11.03
C LEU A 837 -27.90 4.91 -10.67
N ARG A 838 -28.55 4.39 -9.63
CA ARG A 838 -29.82 4.89 -9.13
C ARG A 838 -29.59 5.83 -7.95
N PRO A 839 -29.44 7.16 -8.16
CA PRO A 839 -30.09 8.05 -7.24
C PRO A 839 -31.59 7.82 -7.42
N GLU A 840 -32.27 7.38 -6.38
CA GLU A 840 -33.64 7.85 -6.20
C GLU A 840 -33.62 9.36 -6.48
N LYS A 841 -34.46 9.77 -7.44
CA LYS A 841 -34.45 11.12 -8.00
C LYS A 841 -34.27 12.13 -6.88
N LEU A 842 -33.25 12.98 -6.97
CA LEU A 842 -33.20 14.25 -6.25
C LEU A 842 -34.37 15.11 -6.78
N THR A 843 -35.57 14.83 -6.30
CA THR A 843 -36.75 15.67 -6.47
C THR A 843 -36.94 16.51 -5.22
N GLY A 844 -36.71 17.81 -5.36
CA GLY A 844 -37.08 18.88 -4.43
C GLY A 844 -35.87 19.53 -3.75
N LEU A 845 -35.60 20.83 -3.86
CA LEU A 845 -36.25 21.99 -4.49
C LEU A 845 -35.13 22.94 -4.94
N ALA A 846 -35.33 23.57 -6.11
CA ALA A 846 -34.66 24.74 -6.71
C ALA A 846 -33.29 25.20 -6.17
#